data_AF-R3TKJ9-F1
#
_entry.id   AF-R3TKJ9-F1
#
_cell.length_a   1.000
_cell.length_b   1.000
_cell.length_c   1.000
_cell.angle_alpha   90.00
_cell.angle_beta   90.00
_cell.angle_gamma   90.00
#
_symmetry.space_group_name_H-M   'P 1'
#
loop_
_entity.id
_entity.type
_entity.pdbx_description
1 polymer ?
#
loop_
_entity_poly.entity_id
_entity_poly.type
_entity_poly.pdbx_seq_one_letter_code
_entity_poly.pdbx_strand_id
1 'polypeptide(L)'
;MGKYYKKTEFEILVNTLAEAVKNFNLVIFVGAGTSLSQGYPNWNGYIDKLIHFWQFNIRNFPEAEGKISNQLLSQFDEILESRNTNKRKIDLLHTLLRGILGKKFDDVKLDFEEYFFNSVAPDFVENSVLVELAKLDPIFVTSNYDFEIERHLGRSKQKGAFKPINNIREFTELNSILRSGDVLHLHGTTEGDWNFFVNSSVDYSRQYLKQPQDFNNLSTWFKEKNPVVLFIGSSMEEEEILSLLPATTQNFALMKADSRETQEFREIYNQTYQKNNNTTIFWYGDNYNELPVEVNKIVGAVQNKLEIPESIDDWNILHAVSTEDEVYKEILEKHSEDERFLFDIFKADDFDLEKKILKNTLSSQILLDKISGISSFWTMIDKNFATLDEIQVQSIINIFIKQKLSIHWEEIFKIFENLKQSSKIEQEDINEIRRNLSENKELVRTDFSSDSDLMGYWLVKQLQQGHSYHRSIFYKDKVFSINLKSEMISLITESVTDEFGYRYLSFKELMSDDLIKIIYNSLLNGRLLLDGISISDNFPDSLLELRLFQRILVSLDNENSLHDSVVTNLISKIDFSDTIFGAELNVFVDKHRKEIEKFGKKIPENYQNGMDESEAGIVYPKSFIDNNQILEEDVDSILKILLTSQSESFLTRKDFYSERTSQATSDFLISSLNRDDEVSKKVKKLILEKGLLLYPKYEKLFIEILTNDDYDSELKTESLKIFLKKFDMDSFSWEEEKLFQGLIDKEEFESPAFEKLLEVNVDELNYDYVYTDKDRPELLEVDDFINTELGRYLSILIKLNKKDHSRRSKIKSIVSSVTPNEFREYSQGALFTVDSSIDLEEITINTFQGYSFSISGFKEKDLAKFKPVGQELLKKGYVNNLNQNNLFLLALCKINPSDEKTEVNWSEVNFSWLIVIILQSNVEFEYESQWTKEIILNDTDGKYGMNILHSLAEENALLAKAEKFFQIFEECINDYEGKVSIESLPDSIEEQSEPDKKNLLIKLFFLLLDNAKIEKSYFGSKSLVDLMKQLPLDLQKRLAGHTNLSTILSPLEIENLKREID
;
A
#
# COMPACT_ATOMS: atom_id res chain seq x y z
N MET A 1 25.19 -15.64 43.62
CA MET A 1 24.08 -15.94 44.57
C MET A 1 24.70 -16.31 45.91
N GLY A 2 24.72 -15.38 46.85
CA GLY A 2 25.41 -15.49 48.13
C GLY A 2 25.45 -14.12 48.85
N LYS A 3 25.55 -14.15 50.18
CA LYS A 3 25.65 -13.02 51.14
C LYS A 3 24.38 -12.24 51.49
N TYR A 4 23.44 -11.93 50.58
CA TYR A 4 22.35 -10.97 50.87
C TYR A 4 20.89 -11.43 50.75
N TYR A 5 20.57 -12.39 49.88
CA TYR A 5 19.21 -12.94 49.73
C TYR A 5 19.23 -14.40 49.27
N LYS A 6 18.13 -15.12 49.48
CA LYS A 6 17.95 -16.54 49.12
C LYS A 6 17.46 -16.69 47.68
N LYS A 7 17.72 -17.85 47.08
CA LYS A 7 17.22 -18.19 45.74
C LYS A 7 15.70 -18.08 45.64
N THR A 8 14.98 -18.55 46.67
CA THR A 8 13.51 -18.50 46.74
C THR A 8 12.98 -17.06 46.77
N GLU A 9 13.68 -16.14 47.44
CA GLU A 9 13.30 -14.72 47.47
C GLU A 9 13.47 -14.09 46.09
N PHE A 10 14.57 -14.39 45.40
CA PHE A 10 14.80 -13.95 44.02
C PHE A 10 13.76 -14.51 43.03
N GLU A 11 13.42 -15.79 43.13
CA GLU A 11 12.37 -16.41 42.28
C GLU A 11 10.99 -15.78 42.53
N ILE A 12 10.65 -15.43 43.77
CA ILE A 12 9.39 -14.71 44.09
C ILE A 12 9.39 -13.31 43.48
N LEU A 13 10.49 -12.56 43.62
CA LEU A 13 10.63 -11.23 43.01
C LEU A 13 10.42 -11.30 41.49
N VAL A 14 11.14 -12.19 40.81
CA VAL A 14 11.07 -12.33 39.35
C VAL A 14 9.67 -12.73 38.89
N ASN A 15 9.03 -13.71 39.54
CA ASN A 15 7.69 -14.14 39.16
C ASN A 15 6.66 -13.02 39.36
N THR A 16 6.75 -12.29 40.48
CA THR A 16 5.81 -11.20 40.80
C THR A 16 5.96 -10.03 39.83
N LEU A 17 7.21 -9.66 39.49
CA LEU A 17 7.48 -8.61 38.52
C LEU A 17 7.04 -9.02 37.11
N ALA A 18 7.30 -10.26 36.68
CA ALA A 18 6.87 -10.75 35.36
C ALA A 18 5.33 -10.75 35.22
N GLU A 19 4.61 -11.21 36.24
CA GLU A 19 3.15 -11.13 36.26
C GLU A 19 2.66 -9.68 36.24
N ALA A 20 3.37 -8.77 36.92
CA ALA A 20 2.99 -7.37 36.94
C ALA A 20 3.18 -6.66 35.59
N VAL A 21 4.30 -6.95 34.90
CA VAL A 21 4.55 -6.45 33.54
C VAL A 21 3.48 -6.98 32.58
N LYS A 22 3.17 -8.27 32.62
CA LYS A 22 2.16 -8.89 31.75
C LYS A 22 0.75 -8.29 31.95
N ASN A 23 0.45 -7.83 33.15
CA ASN A 23 -0.85 -7.26 33.51
C ASN A 23 -0.92 -5.72 33.43
N PHE A 24 0.16 -5.06 32.98
CA PHE A 24 0.28 -3.61 32.88
C PHE A 24 0.05 -2.90 34.24
N ASN A 25 0.55 -3.47 35.34
CA ASN A 25 0.36 -2.94 36.69
C ASN A 25 1.66 -2.86 37.52
N LEU A 26 2.81 -2.79 36.85
CA LEU A 26 4.11 -2.53 37.48
C LEU A 26 4.35 -1.03 37.64
N VAL A 27 4.67 -0.60 38.87
CA VAL A 27 5.14 0.75 39.19
C VAL A 27 6.59 0.67 39.66
N ILE A 28 7.48 1.48 39.07
CA ILE A 28 8.85 1.61 39.51
C ILE A 28 9.07 3.01 40.08
N PHE A 29 9.40 3.06 41.37
CA PHE A 29 9.74 4.29 42.06
C PHE A 29 11.24 4.54 41.95
N VAL A 30 11.64 5.61 41.24
CA VAL A 30 13.03 5.99 41.05
C VAL A 30 13.38 7.15 41.98
N GLY A 31 14.35 6.95 42.86
CA GLY A 31 14.86 7.97 43.77
C GLY A 31 16.15 8.64 43.28
N ALA A 32 16.61 9.64 44.03
CA ALA A 32 17.81 10.43 43.68
C ALA A 32 19.09 9.61 43.62
N GLY A 33 19.13 8.43 44.26
CA GLY A 33 20.26 7.51 44.20
C GLY A 33 20.59 7.03 42.78
N THR A 34 19.61 7.02 41.88
CA THR A 34 19.81 6.71 40.46
C THR A 34 20.39 7.90 39.70
N SER A 35 19.92 9.13 39.94
CA SER A 35 20.47 10.34 39.30
C SER A 35 21.91 10.64 39.76
N LEU A 36 22.29 10.22 40.99
CA LEU A 36 23.66 10.38 41.50
C LEU A 36 24.72 9.77 40.60
N SER A 37 24.46 8.61 39.98
CA SER A 37 25.42 7.95 39.10
C SER A 37 25.63 8.69 37.77
N GLN A 38 24.79 9.66 37.44
CA GLN A 38 24.92 10.52 36.26
C GLN A 38 25.54 11.90 36.55
N GLY A 39 26.03 12.12 37.78
CA GLY A 39 26.69 13.37 38.17
C GLY A 39 25.78 14.39 38.88
N TYR A 40 24.48 14.09 39.05
CA TYR A 40 23.61 14.95 39.87
C TYR A 40 24.03 14.92 41.34
N PRO A 41 23.91 16.03 42.08
CA PRO A 41 24.25 16.08 43.49
C PRO A 41 23.18 15.40 44.34
N ASN A 42 23.57 14.88 45.50
CA ASN A 42 22.58 14.54 46.54
C ASN A 42 21.92 15.82 47.08
N TRP A 43 20.89 15.64 47.91
CA TRP A 43 20.13 16.76 48.46
C TRP A 43 20.98 17.84 49.15
N ASN A 44 22.06 17.46 49.85
CA ASN A 44 22.96 18.44 50.45
C ASN A 44 23.71 19.25 49.38
N GLY A 45 24.22 18.60 48.33
CA GLY A 45 24.90 19.26 47.22
C GLY A 45 23.95 20.12 46.36
N TYR A 46 22.68 19.73 46.23
CA TYR A 46 21.66 20.56 45.58
C TYR A 46 21.46 21.88 46.33
N ILE A 47 21.26 21.84 47.66
CA ILE A 47 21.11 23.07 48.47
C ILE A 47 22.34 23.96 48.38
N ASP A 48 23.54 23.37 48.44
CA ASP A 48 24.81 24.09 48.33
C ASP A 48 24.91 24.86 47.01
N LYS A 49 24.64 24.19 45.89
CA LYS A 49 24.64 24.82 44.55
C LYS A 49 23.54 25.87 44.39
N LEU A 50 22.34 25.62 44.91
CA LEU A 50 21.21 26.56 44.86
C LEU A 50 21.51 27.87 45.60
N ILE A 51 22.04 27.78 46.83
CA ILE A 51 22.37 28.96 47.64
C ILE A 51 23.48 29.77 46.97
N HIS A 52 24.54 29.09 46.49
CA HIS A 52 25.63 29.76 45.77
C HIS A 52 25.18 30.41 44.45
N PHE A 53 24.29 29.75 43.70
CA PHE A 53 23.72 30.32 42.48
C PHE A 53 23.04 31.66 42.78
N TRP A 54 22.17 31.69 43.80
CA TRP A 54 21.47 32.91 44.18
C TRP A 54 22.43 33.97 44.75
N GLN A 55 23.39 33.58 45.58
CA GLN A 55 24.41 34.49 46.13
C GLN A 55 25.18 35.21 45.01
N PHE A 56 25.49 34.53 43.90
CA PHE A 56 26.23 35.11 42.77
C PHE A 56 25.34 35.88 41.78
N ASN A 57 24.13 35.40 41.51
CA ASN A 57 23.26 35.93 40.46
C ASN A 57 22.27 36.99 40.93
N ILE A 58 22.08 37.16 42.25
CA ILE A 58 21.13 38.16 42.78
C ILE A 58 21.42 39.60 42.29
N ARG A 59 22.68 39.91 41.99
CA ARG A 59 23.12 41.21 41.45
C ARG A 59 22.69 41.51 40.02
N ASN A 60 22.22 40.50 39.29
CA ASN A 60 21.76 40.66 37.92
C ASN A 60 20.33 41.22 37.87
N PHE A 61 19.64 41.32 39.01
CA PHE A 61 18.28 41.83 39.11
C PHE A 61 18.26 43.32 39.50
N PRO A 62 17.57 44.20 38.73
CA PRO A 62 17.41 45.61 39.08
C PRO A 62 16.83 45.84 40.49
N GLU A 63 15.96 44.95 40.95
CA GLU A 63 15.33 45.00 42.27
C GLU A 63 16.32 44.84 43.43
N ALA A 64 17.50 44.26 43.15
CA ALA A 64 18.60 44.11 44.11
C ALA A 64 19.55 45.32 44.12
N GLU A 65 19.41 46.27 43.20
CA GLU A 65 20.27 47.45 43.12
C GLU A 65 20.23 48.26 44.44
N GLY A 66 21.41 48.57 44.99
CA GLY A 66 21.55 49.26 46.27
C GLY A 66 21.25 48.43 47.53
N LYS A 67 20.79 47.18 47.40
CA LYS A 67 20.52 46.25 48.52
C LYS A 67 21.66 45.26 48.78
N ILE A 68 22.57 45.10 47.81
CA ILE A 68 23.70 44.17 47.93
C ILE A 68 24.77 44.74 48.86
N SER A 69 25.01 44.02 49.95
CA SER A 69 25.98 44.39 50.98
C SER A 69 26.72 43.14 51.48
N ASN A 70 27.86 43.33 52.13
CA ASN A 70 28.58 42.23 52.78
C ASN A 70 27.71 41.51 53.82
N GLN A 71 26.79 42.24 54.49
CA GLN A 71 25.83 41.65 55.43
C GLN A 71 24.82 40.74 54.73
N LEU A 72 24.37 41.09 53.52
CA LEU A 72 23.49 40.22 52.75
C LEU A 72 24.23 38.97 52.28
N LEU A 73 25.47 39.12 51.80
CA LEU A 73 26.27 37.97 51.36
C LEU A 73 26.53 36.98 52.52
N SER A 74 26.82 37.48 53.73
CA SER A 74 26.98 36.62 54.91
C SER A 74 25.68 35.91 55.33
N GLN A 75 24.51 36.45 55.00
CA GLN A 75 23.23 35.78 55.28
C GLN A 75 23.03 34.52 54.44
N PHE A 76 23.52 34.49 53.19
CA PHE A 76 23.53 33.26 52.39
C PHE A 76 24.42 32.19 53.04
N ASP A 77 25.62 32.57 53.48
CA ASP A 77 26.57 31.68 54.17
C ASP A 77 25.97 31.15 55.49
N GLU A 78 25.34 32.01 56.29
CA GLU A 78 24.66 31.64 57.54
C GLU A 78 23.53 30.63 57.31
N ILE A 79 22.74 30.78 56.23
CA ILE A 79 21.69 29.82 55.87
C ILE A 79 22.32 28.46 55.53
N LEU A 80 23.37 28.46 54.71
CA LEU A 80 24.07 27.26 54.28
C LEU A 80 24.69 26.49 55.46
N GLU A 81 25.36 27.19 56.38
CA GLU A 81 26.03 26.62 57.56
C GLU A 81 25.06 26.24 58.71
N SER A 82 23.79 26.67 58.62
CA SER A 82 22.82 26.41 59.69
C SER A 82 22.52 24.92 59.91
N ARG A 83 22.18 24.55 61.15
CA ARG A 83 21.75 23.18 61.54
C ARG A 83 20.31 22.83 61.13
N ASN A 84 19.69 23.64 60.27
CA ASN A 84 18.33 23.40 59.78
C ASN A 84 18.32 22.21 58.81
N THR A 85 17.15 21.57 58.67
CA THR A 85 16.93 20.60 57.59
C THR A 85 17.03 21.31 56.25
N ASN A 86 17.38 20.56 55.21
CA ASN A 86 17.54 21.13 53.87
C ASN A 86 16.24 21.79 53.35
N LYS A 87 15.08 21.17 53.58
CA LYS A 87 13.74 21.74 53.29
C LYS A 87 13.55 23.10 53.97
N ARG A 88 14.04 23.25 55.21
CA ARG A 88 13.96 24.51 55.98
C ARG A 88 14.98 25.55 55.53
N LYS A 89 16.16 25.15 55.06
CA LYS A 89 17.14 26.08 54.46
C LYS A 89 16.57 26.78 53.23
N ILE A 90 15.82 26.05 52.40
CA ILE A 90 15.09 26.64 51.25
C ILE A 90 14.04 27.65 51.72
N ASP A 91 13.24 27.35 52.75
CA ASP A 91 12.27 28.33 53.30
C ASP A 91 12.95 29.66 53.69
N LEU A 92 14.13 29.57 54.33
CA LEU A 92 14.91 30.74 54.75
C LEU A 92 15.47 31.50 53.54
N LEU A 93 16.01 30.77 52.55
CA LEU A 93 16.47 31.34 51.28
C LEU A 93 15.34 32.07 50.55
N HIS A 94 14.19 31.44 50.38
CA HIS A 94 13.01 32.05 49.74
C HIS A 94 12.52 33.29 50.49
N THR A 95 12.57 33.27 51.84
CA THR A 95 12.22 34.43 52.66
C THR A 95 13.20 35.59 52.43
N LEU A 96 14.50 35.30 52.38
CA LEU A 96 15.55 36.27 52.08
C LEU A 96 15.36 36.87 50.68
N LEU A 97 15.21 36.02 49.66
CA LEU A 97 15.05 36.42 48.27
C LEU A 97 13.76 37.22 48.04
N ARG A 98 12.63 36.81 48.63
CA ARG A 98 11.36 37.57 48.55
C ARG A 98 11.48 38.95 49.20
N GLY A 99 12.27 39.07 50.27
CA GLY A 99 12.59 40.36 50.89
C GLY A 99 13.38 41.32 49.97
N ILE A 100 14.17 40.77 49.05
CA ILE A 100 15.02 41.54 48.13
C ILE A 100 14.28 41.84 46.83
N LEU A 101 13.78 40.79 46.17
CA LEU A 101 13.17 40.82 44.83
C LEU A 101 11.69 41.20 44.84
N GLY A 102 11.02 41.17 45.99
CA GLY A 102 9.61 41.50 46.11
C GLY A 102 8.74 40.58 45.25
N LYS A 103 7.88 41.16 44.40
CA LYS A 103 7.01 40.39 43.49
C LYS A 103 7.79 39.59 42.44
N LYS A 104 8.97 40.09 42.03
CA LYS A 104 9.77 39.45 40.98
C LYS A 104 10.21 38.03 41.36
N PHE A 105 10.34 37.76 42.67
CA PHE A 105 10.71 36.44 43.19
C PHE A 105 9.83 35.31 42.64
N ASP A 106 8.52 35.51 42.57
CA ASP A 106 7.60 34.45 42.14
C ASP A 106 7.83 34.07 40.66
N ASP A 107 8.38 34.99 39.85
CA ASP A 107 8.72 34.78 38.43
C ASP A 107 10.12 34.19 38.19
N VAL A 108 10.98 34.11 39.22
CA VAL A 108 12.39 33.71 39.03
C VAL A 108 12.88 32.66 40.05
N LYS A 109 12.04 32.28 41.02
CA LYS A 109 12.42 31.39 42.13
C LYS A 109 12.98 30.03 41.68
N LEU A 110 12.66 29.58 40.46
CA LEU A 110 13.13 28.32 39.88
C LEU A 110 14.20 28.49 38.79
N ASP A 111 14.75 29.70 38.59
CA ASP A 111 15.79 29.96 37.56
C ASP A 111 17.00 29.00 37.70
N PHE A 112 17.37 28.67 38.94
CA PHE A 112 18.45 27.71 39.19
C PHE A 112 18.05 26.31 38.72
N GLU A 113 16.89 25.83 39.15
CA GLU A 113 16.38 24.50 38.83
C GLU A 113 16.18 24.35 37.32
N GLU A 114 15.67 25.37 36.64
CA GLU A 114 15.44 25.35 35.19
C GLU A 114 16.78 25.24 34.45
N TYR A 115 17.76 26.05 34.84
CA TYR A 115 19.12 25.92 34.31
C TYR A 115 19.73 24.55 34.62
N PHE A 116 19.68 24.11 35.88
CA PHE A 116 20.47 22.98 36.36
C PHE A 116 19.89 21.61 35.96
N PHE A 117 18.56 21.44 36.01
CA PHE A 117 17.92 20.16 35.71
C PHE A 117 17.46 20.04 34.25
N ASN A 118 17.19 21.16 33.57
CA ASN A 118 16.81 21.13 32.16
C ASN A 118 18.00 21.37 31.22
N SER A 119 18.80 22.41 31.47
CA SER A 119 19.80 22.89 30.49
C SER A 119 21.20 22.28 30.63
N VAL A 120 21.60 21.85 31.83
CA VAL A 120 22.93 21.26 32.04
C VAL A 120 22.94 19.80 31.60
N ALA A 121 23.89 19.43 30.75
CA ALA A 121 24.10 18.05 30.34
C ALA A 121 24.67 17.23 31.53
N PRO A 122 24.20 15.98 31.74
CA PRO A 122 24.75 15.10 32.77
C PRO A 122 26.20 14.70 32.45
N ASP A 123 26.94 14.26 33.48
CA ASP A 123 28.33 13.80 33.31
C ASP A 123 28.41 12.54 32.44
N PHE A 124 27.33 11.74 32.43
CA PHE A 124 27.18 10.55 31.61
C PHE A 124 25.86 10.61 30.85
N VAL A 125 25.94 10.42 29.53
CA VAL A 125 24.80 10.46 28.59
C VAL A 125 23.76 9.38 28.91
N GLU A 126 24.17 8.26 29.51
CA GLU A 126 23.32 7.10 29.75
C GLU A 126 23.51 6.53 31.17
N ASN A 127 22.40 6.12 31.78
CA ASN A 127 22.30 5.46 33.07
C ASN A 127 21.89 4.00 32.87
N SER A 128 22.81 3.08 33.14
CA SER A 128 22.57 1.64 32.97
C SER A 128 21.40 1.11 33.81
N VAL A 129 21.07 1.72 34.95
CA VAL A 129 19.87 1.35 35.70
C VAL A 129 18.61 1.74 34.93
N LEU A 130 18.51 2.97 34.42
CA LEU A 130 17.34 3.43 33.69
C LEU A 130 17.14 2.69 32.36
N VAL A 131 18.23 2.39 31.64
CA VAL A 131 18.20 1.56 30.42
C VAL A 131 17.57 0.20 30.68
N GLU A 132 17.97 -0.48 31.76
CA GLU A 132 17.43 -1.80 32.09
C GLU A 132 15.97 -1.71 32.55
N LEU A 133 15.61 -0.71 33.36
CA LEU A 133 14.24 -0.57 33.84
C LEU A 133 13.25 -0.21 32.73
N ALA A 134 13.68 0.53 31.72
CA ALA A 134 12.85 0.87 30.56
C ALA A 134 12.36 -0.38 29.81
N LYS A 135 13.15 -1.47 29.77
CA LYS A 135 12.79 -2.74 29.11
C LYS A 135 11.56 -3.42 29.69
N LEU A 136 11.17 -3.08 30.93
CA LEU A 136 9.99 -3.62 31.60
C LEU A 136 8.71 -2.83 31.33
N ASP A 137 8.81 -1.69 30.63
CA ASP A 137 7.69 -0.78 30.33
C ASP A 137 6.79 -0.43 31.55
N PRO A 138 7.36 0.00 32.69
CA PRO A 138 6.60 0.28 33.89
C PRO A 138 5.93 1.66 33.86
N ILE A 139 5.07 1.92 34.84
CA ILE A 139 4.73 3.28 35.25
C ILE A 139 5.88 3.78 36.14
N PHE A 140 6.53 4.88 35.75
CA PHE A 140 7.57 5.51 36.55
C PHE A 140 6.95 6.53 37.50
N VAL A 141 7.39 6.47 38.76
CA VAL A 141 7.08 7.50 39.76
C VAL A 141 8.40 7.97 40.34
N THR A 142 8.58 9.28 40.45
CA THR A 142 9.84 9.84 40.94
C THR A 142 9.62 11.07 41.80
N SER A 143 10.51 11.25 42.77
CA SER A 143 10.66 12.47 43.56
C SER A 143 11.75 13.40 43.00
N ASN A 144 12.42 12.99 41.93
CA ASN A 144 13.52 13.72 41.32
C ASN A 144 13.00 14.86 40.44
N TYR A 145 13.87 15.87 40.23
CA TYR A 145 13.57 17.06 39.45
C TYR A 145 14.12 17.00 38.02
N ASP A 146 15.08 16.11 37.78
CA ASP A 146 15.68 15.88 36.47
C ASP A 146 14.76 15.08 35.53
N PHE A 147 14.98 15.24 34.23
CA PHE A 147 14.22 14.55 33.18
C PHE A 147 14.97 13.32 32.64
N GLU A 148 15.80 12.66 33.46
CA GLU A 148 16.62 11.55 32.97
C GLU A 148 15.77 10.34 32.59
N ILE A 149 14.67 10.06 33.29
CA ILE A 149 13.78 8.94 32.93
C ILE A 149 13.21 9.17 31.52
N GLU A 150 12.69 10.37 31.26
CA GLU A 150 12.16 10.80 29.97
C GLU A 150 13.20 10.75 28.87
N ARG A 151 14.44 11.19 29.13
CA ARG A 151 15.53 11.14 28.15
C ARG A 151 15.84 9.70 27.73
N HIS A 152 15.82 8.74 28.65
CA HIS A 152 16.04 7.33 28.34
C HIS A 152 14.84 6.68 27.63
N LEU A 153 13.62 7.06 28.02
CA LEU A 153 12.41 6.62 27.33
C LEU A 153 12.34 7.20 25.91
N GLY A 154 12.76 8.45 25.71
CA GLY A 154 12.81 9.10 24.40
C GLY A 154 13.79 8.46 23.41
N ARG A 155 14.77 7.69 23.91
CA ARG A 155 15.63 6.86 23.06
C ARG A 155 14.90 5.62 22.60
N SER A 156 14.31 4.86 23.53
CA SER A 156 13.72 3.54 23.24
C SER A 156 12.29 3.58 22.70
N LYS A 157 11.60 4.73 22.82
CA LYS A 157 10.18 4.90 22.49
C LYS A 157 9.93 6.12 21.62
N GLN A 158 8.84 6.08 20.85
CA GLN A 158 8.38 7.23 20.07
C GLN A 158 7.90 8.39 20.95
N LYS A 159 8.01 9.61 20.41
CA LYS A 159 7.40 10.81 21.00
C LYS A 159 5.89 10.61 21.17
N GLY A 160 5.40 10.73 22.40
CA GLY A 160 4.00 10.50 22.75
C GLY A 160 3.67 9.06 23.15
N ALA A 161 4.61 8.12 23.05
CA ALA A 161 4.50 6.75 23.58
C ALA A 161 4.85 6.66 25.10
N PHE A 162 5.34 7.76 25.66
CA PHE A 162 5.38 8.01 27.10
C PHE A 162 4.87 9.44 27.38
N LYS A 163 4.51 9.72 28.63
CA LYS A 163 4.06 11.05 29.03
C LYS A 163 4.71 11.50 30.35
N PRO A 164 5.42 12.64 30.37
CA PRO A 164 5.81 13.27 31.61
C PRO A 164 4.58 13.93 32.25
N ILE A 165 4.38 13.67 33.53
CA ILE A 165 3.36 14.28 34.36
C ILE A 165 4.10 15.05 35.44
N ASN A 166 4.15 16.37 35.28
CA ASN A 166 5.13 17.21 35.95
C ASN A 166 4.85 17.38 37.44
N ASN A 167 3.63 17.13 37.90
CA ASN A 167 3.24 17.18 39.32
C ASN A 167 1.93 16.40 39.55
N ILE A 168 1.58 16.18 40.83
CA ILE A 168 0.34 15.48 41.23
C ILE A 168 -0.93 16.23 40.79
N ARG A 169 -0.84 17.55 40.66
CA ARG A 169 -1.95 18.38 40.19
C ARG A 169 -2.28 18.08 38.73
N GLU A 170 -1.26 18.01 37.88
CA GLU A 170 -1.38 17.64 36.47
C GLU A 170 -1.97 16.23 36.32
N PHE A 171 -1.52 15.25 37.13
CA PHE A 171 -2.13 13.92 37.17
C PHE A 171 -3.66 13.98 37.42
N THR A 172 -4.09 14.82 38.36
CA THR A 172 -5.51 15.00 38.67
C THR A 172 -6.28 15.65 37.51
N GLU A 173 -5.70 16.65 36.85
CA GLU A 173 -6.29 17.34 35.70
C GLU A 173 -6.38 16.43 34.46
N LEU A 174 -5.54 15.40 34.38
CA LEU A 174 -5.51 14.38 33.35
C LEU A 174 -6.36 13.14 33.69
N ASN A 175 -7.50 13.34 34.34
CA ASN A 175 -8.46 12.29 34.71
C ASN A 175 -7.95 11.22 35.70
N SER A 176 -6.81 11.44 36.37
CA SER A 176 -6.27 10.52 37.39
C SER A 176 -5.99 9.09 36.89
N ILE A 177 -5.53 8.95 35.64
CA ILE A 177 -5.13 7.66 35.04
C ILE A 177 -3.62 7.71 34.74
N LEU A 178 -2.92 6.60 35.02
CA LEU A 178 -1.53 6.37 34.64
C LEU A 178 -1.45 5.11 33.78
N ARG A 179 -0.62 5.16 32.74
CA ARG A 179 -0.36 4.07 31.79
C ARG A 179 1.10 3.65 31.82
N SER A 180 1.38 2.44 31.33
CA SER A 180 2.76 2.00 31.09
C SER A 180 3.55 3.04 30.28
N GLY A 181 4.77 3.33 30.73
CA GLY A 181 5.65 4.36 30.20
C GLY A 181 5.43 5.76 30.77
N ASP A 182 4.32 6.07 31.45
CA ASP A 182 4.12 7.40 32.05
C ASP A 182 5.14 7.66 33.17
N VAL A 183 5.55 8.93 33.31
CA VAL A 183 6.49 9.37 34.33
C VAL A 183 5.84 10.43 35.21
N LEU A 184 5.53 10.07 36.46
CA LEU A 184 4.94 10.98 37.43
C LEU A 184 5.99 11.57 38.36
N HIS A 185 6.21 12.87 38.24
CA HIS A 185 7.06 13.65 39.16
C HIS A 185 6.25 14.12 40.37
N LEU A 186 6.35 13.41 41.49
CA LEU A 186 5.61 13.78 42.70
C LEU A 186 5.97 15.18 43.20
N HIS A 187 7.23 15.60 43.04
CA HIS A 187 7.73 16.87 43.59
C HIS A 187 7.76 18.04 42.61
N GLY A 188 7.16 17.92 41.43
CA GLY A 188 7.23 18.99 40.45
C GLY A 188 8.46 18.88 39.56
N THR A 189 8.32 19.33 38.32
CA THR A 189 9.43 19.72 37.44
C THR A 189 9.36 21.22 37.15
N THR A 190 10.38 21.76 36.50
CA THR A 190 10.42 23.17 36.09
C THR A 190 9.54 23.47 34.87
N GLU A 191 9.09 22.44 34.14
CA GLU A 191 8.18 22.58 33.01
C GLU A 191 6.69 22.61 33.41
N GLY A 192 6.35 22.16 34.62
CA GLY A 192 5.00 22.23 35.19
C GLY A 192 4.68 23.57 35.85
N ASP A 193 3.47 23.70 36.43
CA ASP A 193 3.13 24.88 37.24
C ASP A 193 4.00 24.96 38.49
N TRP A 194 4.82 26.02 38.57
CA TRP A 194 5.76 26.30 39.65
C TRP A 194 5.11 26.47 41.03
N ASN A 195 3.79 26.63 41.09
CA ASN A 195 3.04 26.62 42.35
C ASN A 195 2.96 25.22 42.97
N PHE A 196 3.20 24.16 42.21
CA PHE A 196 3.18 22.78 42.68
C PHE A 196 4.57 22.14 42.74
N PHE A 197 5.63 22.93 42.54
CA PHE A 197 7.00 22.49 42.78
C PHE A 197 7.27 22.33 44.29
N VAL A 198 7.87 21.21 44.68
CA VAL A 198 8.05 20.79 46.08
C VAL A 198 9.53 20.66 46.40
N ASN A 199 10.12 21.71 46.97
CA ASN A 199 11.50 21.71 47.48
C ASN A 199 11.64 22.24 48.91
N SER A 200 10.65 22.97 49.42
CA SER A 200 10.68 23.60 50.76
C SER A 200 9.75 22.93 51.77
N SER A 201 9.92 23.17 53.08
CA SER A 201 9.05 22.57 54.10
C SER A 201 7.59 23.03 53.95
N VAL A 202 7.38 24.26 53.47
CA VAL A 202 6.05 24.80 53.21
C VAL A 202 5.37 24.03 52.07
N ASP A 203 6.11 23.70 51.02
CA ASP A 203 5.56 22.98 49.85
C ASP A 203 5.17 21.54 50.22
N TYR A 204 6.02 20.82 50.96
CA TYR A 204 5.68 19.47 51.46
C TYR A 204 4.41 19.51 52.31
N SER A 205 4.30 20.48 53.23
CA SER A 205 3.09 20.64 54.05
C SER A 205 1.86 20.97 53.22
N ARG A 206 2.00 21.75 52.13
CA ARG A 206 0.89 22.05 51.23
C ARG A 206 0.41 20.77 50.53
N GLN A 207 1.31 20.05 49.87
CA GLN A 207 0.97 18.90 49.04
C GLN A 207 0.38 17.73 49.83
N TYR A 208 1.02 17.36 50.95
CA TYR A 208 0.68 16.13 51.66
C TYR A 208 -0.26 16.32 52.85
N LEU A 209 -0.37 17.54 53.42
CA LEU A 209 -1.13 17.78 54.66
C LEU A 209 -2.29 18.79 54.51
N LYS A 210 -2.04 19.97 53.92
CA LYS A 210 -3.00 21.10 53.93
C LYS A 210 -3.95 21.09 52.74
N GLN A 211 -3.51 20.63 51.58
CA GLN A 211 -4.31 20.55 50.35
C GLN A 211 -4.22 19.14 49.74
N PRO A 212 -4.66 18.09 50.48
CA PRO A 212 -4.37 16.70 50.10
C PRO A 212 -5.27 16.18 48.98
N GLN A 213 -6.08 17.02 48.32
CA GLN A 213 -7.06 16.53 47.33
C GLN A 213 -6.36 15.82 46.17
N ASP A 214 -5.33 16.44 45.59
CA ASP A 214 -4.58 15.85 44.48
C ASP A 214 -3.84 14.57 44.92
N PHE A 215 -3.25 14.57 46.13
CA PHE A 215 -2.60 13.39 46.71
C PHE A 215 -3.59 12.25 47.04
N ASN A 216 -4.81 12.58 47.47
CA ASN A 216 -5.86 11.60 47.75
C ASN A 216 -6.37 10.94 46.46
N ASN A 217 -6.39 11.65 45.33
CA ASN A 217 -6.71 11.05 44.04
C ASN A 217 -5.65 10.01 43.65
N LEU A 218 -4.37 10.34 43.85
CA LEU A 218 -3.28 9.39 43.61
C LEU A 218 -3.40 8.17 44.54
N SER A 219 -3.69 8.38 45.83
CA SER A 219 -3.95 7.28 46.77
C SER A 219 -5.15 6.41 46.36
N THR A 220 -6.19 7.01 45.74
CA THR A 220 -7.34 6.27 45.23
C THR A 220 -6.95 5.41 44.03
N TRP A 221 -6.17 5.96 43.10
CA TRP A 221 -5.65 5.20 41.96
C TRP A 221 -4.81 3.98 42.40
N PHE A 222 -3.91 4.15 43.37
CA PHE A 222 -3.11 3.03 43.92
C PHE A 222 -4.00 1.95 44.57
N LYS A 223 -5.09 2.34 45.24
CA LYS A 223 -6.05 1.38 45.83
C LYS A 223 -6.84 0.62 44.77
N GLU A 224 -7.27 1.28 43.71
CA GLU A 224 -8.10 0.69 42.65
C GLU A 224 -7.28 -0.18 41.70
N LYS A 225 -6.12 0.31 41.22
CA LYS A 225 -5.24 -0.44 40.32
C LYS A 225 -4.40 -1.49 41.05
N ASN A 226 -4.18 -1.32 42.37
CA ASN A 226 -3.46 -2.26 43.23
C ASN A 226 -2.10 -2.74 42.64
N PRO A 227 -1.21 -1.81 42.23
CA PRO A 227 0.01 -2.14 41.49
C PRO A 227 1.07 -2.84 42.34
N VAL A 228 1.98 -3.56 41.68
CA VAL A 228 3.23 -4.03 42.29
C VAL A 228 4.24 -2.88 42.22
N VAL A 229 4.81 -2.49 43.37
CA VAL A 229 5.75 -1.37 43.44
C VAL A 229 7.18 -1.84 43.68
N LEU A 230 8.12 -1.35 42.88
CA LEU A 230 9.55 -1.58 43.00
C LEU A 230 10.30 -0.26 43.26
N PHE A 231 10.91 -0.11 44.44
CA PHE A 231 11.73 1.06 44.78
C PHE A 231 13.20 0.85 44.38
N ILE A 232 13.77 1.82 43.67
CA ILE A 232 15.17 1.80 43.23
C ILE A 232 15.81 3.17 43.46
N GLY A 233 17.00 3.18 44.06
CA GLY A 233 17.73 4.43 44.32
C GLY A 233 17.04 5.35 45.35
N SER A 234 16.06 4.83 46.11
CA SER A 234 15.31 5.57 47.14
C SER A 234 15.74 5.13 48.55
N SER A 235 15.78 6.07 49.50
CA SER A 235 16.09 5.79 50.92
C SER A 235 14.90 5.20 51.70
N MET A 236 13.69 5.19 51.11
CA MET A 236 12.43 4.80 51.78
C MET A 236 12.12 5.62 53.05
N GLU A 237 12.63 6.83 53.18
CA GLU A 237 12.45 7.66 54.38
C GLU A 237 11.18 8.55 54.34
N GLU A 238 10.49 8.61 53.19
CA GLU A 238 9.31 9.47 52.98
C GLU A 238 8.01 8.70 53.27
N GLU A 239 7.54 8.77 54.51
CA GLU A 239 6.32 8.10 55.00
C GLU A 239 5.08 8.47 54.18
N GLU A 240 5.00 9.70 53.69
CA GLU A 240 3.91 10.15 52.83
C GLU A 240 3.84 9.30 51.55
N ILE A 241 4.97 9.05 50.90
CA ILE A 241 5.05 8.22 49.68
C ILE A 241 4.76 6.75 50.00
N LEU A 242 5.32 6.24 51.10
CA LEU A 242 5.07 4.86 51.53
C LEU A 242 3.60 4.58 51.87
N SER A 243 2.82 5.62 52.21
CA SER A 243 1.38 5.51 52.46
C SER A 243 0.54 5.24 51.21
N LEU A 244 1.11 5.40 50.00
CA LEU A 244 0.47 5.04 48.73
C LEU A 244 0.40 3.52 48.50
N LEU A 245 1.28 2.77 49.16
CA LEU A 245 1.46 1.34 48.88
C LEU A 245 0.21 0.52 49.25
N PRO A 246 -0.30 -0.33 48.34
CA PRO A 246 -1.45 -1.18 48.64
C PRO A 246 -1.10 -2.22 49.70
N ALA A 247 -1.96 -2.39 50.70
CA ALA A 247 -1.78 -3.38 51.76
C ALA A 247 -1.85 -4.85 51.25
N THR A 248 -2.47 -5.06 50.09
CA THR A 248 -2.76 -6.37 49.49
C THR A 248 -1.69 -6.85 48.51
N THR A 249 -0.81 -5.96 48.03
CA THR A 249 0.18 -6.30 47.01
C THR A 249 1.57 -6.41 47.61
N GLN A 250 2.33 -7.42 47.18
CA GLN A 250 3.71 -7.57 47.59
C GLN A 250 4.59 -6.57 46.84
N ASN A 251 5.24 -5.68 47.59
CA ASN A 251 6.11 -4.63 47.07
C ASN A 251 7.58 -4.99 47.31
N PHE A 252 8.49 -4.30 46.61
CA PHE A 252 9.92 -4.59 46.64
C PHE A 252 10.75 -3.31 46.70
N ALA A 253 11.92 -3.37 47.32
CA ALA A 253 12.88 -2.26 47.31
C ALA A 253 14.32 -2.75 47.20
N LEU A 254 15.09 -2.19 46.28
CA LEU A 254 16.53 -2.45 46.15
C LEU A 254 17.30 -1.45 47.00
N MET A 255 17.99 -1.96 48.03
CA MET A 255 18.72 -1.12 48.97
C MET A 255 20.19 -1.52 49.10
N LYS A 256 21.06 -0.52 49.32
CA LYS A 256 22.47 -0.72 49.60
C LYS A 256 22.67 -1.08 51.06
N ALA A 257 23.39 -2.15 51.36
CA ALA A 257 23.75 -2.48 52.73
C ALA A 257 24.80 -1.48 53.26
N ASP A 258 24.65 -1.02 54.50
CA ASP A 258 25.78 -0.37 55.18
C ASP A 258 26.70 -1.47 55.76
N SER A 259 27.98 -1.38 55.38
CA SER A 259 29.08 -2.17 55.92
C SER A 259 29.14 -2.22 57.46
N ARG A 260 28.57 -1.22 58.15
CA ARG A 260 28.54 -1.12 59.62
C ARG A 260 27.33 -1.82 60.25
N GLU A 261 26.32 -2.17 59.47
CA GLU A 261 25.10 -2.82 59.95
C GLU A 261 25.27 -4.34 60.08
N THR A 262 24.75 -4.89 61.19
CA THR A 262 24.70 -6.34 61.40
C THR A 262 23.57 -6.97 60.58
N GLN A 263 23.67 -8.28 60.33
CA GLN A 263 22.59 -9.03 59.68
C GLN A 263 21.28 -8.94 60.50
N GLU A 264 21.36 -9.02 61.82
CA GLU A 264 20.22 -8.91 62.73
C GLU A 264 19.51 -7.56 62.60
N PHE A 265 20.26 -6.45 62.45
CA PHE A 265 19.66 -5.14 62.21
C PHE A 265 18.94 -5.09 60.85
N ARG A 266 19.57 -5.62 59.80
CA ARG A 266 18.92 -5.72 58.47
C ARG A 266 17.65 -6.58 58.51
N GLU A 267 17.62 -7.65 59.31
CA GLU A 267 16.41 -8.46 59.49
C GLU A 267 15.29 -7.67 60.19
N ILE A 268 15.60 -6.87 61.21
CA ILE A 268 14.63 -5.96 61.86
C ILE A 268 14.13 -4.90 60.87
N TYR A 269 15.04 -4.33 60.08
CA TYR A 269 14.72 -3.35 59.05
C TYR A 269 13.75 -3.95 58.03
N ASN A 270 14.09 -5.12 57.47
CA ASN A 270 13.23 -5.86 56.55
C ASN A 270 11.85 -6.18 57.15
N GLN A 271 11.80 -6.65 58.40
CA GLN A 271 10.53 -6.95 59.08
C GLN A 271 9.66 -5.72 59.30
N THR A 272 10.27 -4.55 59.47
CA THR A 272 9.54 -3.28 59.69
C THR A 272 8.76 -2.91 58.43
N TYR A 273 9.41 -2.85 57.27
CA TYR A 273 8.75 -2.54 56.00
C TYR A 273 7.83 -3.65 55.50
N GLN A 274 8.17 -4.92 55.77
CA GLN A 274 7.28 -6.03 55.43
C GLN A 274 5.96 -5.96 56.22
N LYS A 275 5.99 -5.57 57.50
CA LYS A 275 4.77 -5.46 58.33
C LYS A 275 3.97 -4.19 58.06
N ASN A 276 4.66 -3.07 57.82
CA ASN A 276 4.00 -1.77 57.73
C ASN A 276 3.54 -1.44 56.30
N ASN A 277 4.25 -1.95 55.28
CA ASN A 277 4.06 -1.54 53.88
C ASN A 277 3.97 -2.73 52.91
N ASN A 278 4.00 -3.97 53.43
CA ASN A 278 4.10 -5.20 52.65
C ASN A 278 5.28 -5.20 51.65
N THR A 279 6.39 -4.57 52.03
CA THR A 279 7.56 -4.39 51.17
C THR A 279 8.71 -5.30 51.59
N THR A 280 9.20 -6.11 50.65
CA THR A 280 10.39 -6.94 50.81
C THR A 280 11.64 -6.18 50.35
N ILE A 281 12.62 -6.02 51.24
CA ILE A 281 13.89 -5.37 50.93
C ILE A 281 14.88 -6.37 50.30
N PHE A 282 15.39 -6.04 49.12
CA PHE A 282 16.45 -6.74 48.40
C PHE A 282 17.76 -5.97 48.52
N TRP A 283 18.67 -6.48 49.34
CA TRP A 283 20.00 -5.90 49.51
C TRP A 283 20.90 -6.30 48.32
N TYR A 284 21.35 -5.33 47.53
CA TYR A 284 22.10 -5.61 46.30
C TYR A 284 23.62 -5.64 46.48
N GLY A 285 24.16 -5.02 47.53
CA GLY A 285 25.59 -4.95 47.77
C GLY A 285 25.99 -3.90 48.80
N ASP A 286 27.30 -3.72 49.00
CA ASP A 286 27.87 -2.73 49.93
C ASP A 286 28.19 -1.40 49.22
N ASN A 287 28.26 -1.40 47.87
CA ASN A 287 28.62 -0.27 47.03
C ASN A 287 27.53 0.09 46.00
N TYR A 288 27.33 1.38 45.73
CA TYR A 288 26.40 1.87 44.70
C TYR A 288 26.69 1.34 43.29
N ASN A 289 27.97 1.08 42.95
CA ASN A 289 28.36 0.52 41.64
C ASN A 289 27.85 -0.91 41.40
N GLU A 290 27.33 -1.59 42.43
CA GLU A 290 26.72 -2.93 42.31
C GLU A 290 25.25 -2.87 41.87
N LEU A 291 24.58 -1.72 42.03
CA LEU A 291 23.16 -1.55 41.69
C LEU A 291 22.88 -1.85 40.20
N PRO A 292 23.65 -1.31 39.22
CA PRO A 292 23.43 -1.63 37.82
C PRO A 292 23.52 -3.12 37.50
N VAL A 293 24.48 -3.82 38.10
CA VAL A 293 24.71 -5.26 37.88
C VAL A 293 23.53 -6.08 38.38
N GLU A 294 23.01 -5.73 39.57
CA GLU A 294 21.89 -6.46 40.14
C GLU A 294 20.56 -6.13 39.43
N VAL A 295 20.35 -4.88 39.00
CA VAL A 295 19.18 -4.50 38.19
C VAL A 295 19.18 -5.24 36.85
N ASN A 296 20.29 -5.23 36.10
CA ASN A 296 20.41 -5.97 34.84
C ASN A 296 20.09 -7.46 35.03
N LYS A 297 20.56 -8.07 36.13
CA LYS A 297 20.27 -9.47 36.44
C LYS A 297 18.79 -9.73 36.76
N ILE A 298 18.12 -8.85 37.50
CA ILE A 298 16.69 -8.97 37.81
C ILE A 298 15.86 -8.78 36.54
N VAL A 299 16.12 -7.71 35.78
CA VAL A 299 15.43 -7.40 34.52
C VAL A 299 15.61 -8.55 33.53
N GLY A 300 16.84 -9.03 33.31
CA GLY A 300 17.09 -10.16 32.42
C GLY A 300 16.37 -11.44 32.87
N ALA A 301 16.27 -11.71 34.17
CA ALA A 301 15.49 -12.84 34.67
C ALA A 301 13.97 -12.68 34.43
N VAL A 302 13.45 -11.45 34.54
CA VAL A 302 12.05 -11.12 34.22
C VAL A 302 11.78 -11.24 32.72
N GLN A 303 12.63 -10.69 31.86
CA GLN A 303 12.49 -10.80 30.40
C GLN A 303 12.53 -12.27 29.93
N ASN A 304 13.46 -13.08 30.47
CA ASN A 304 13.49 -14.52 30.20
C ASN A 304 12.20 -15.23 30.62
N LYS A 305 11.59 -14.81 31.74
CA LYS A 305 10.32 -15.37 32.22
C LYS A 305 9.12 -14.96 31.35
N LEU A 306 9.19 -13.78 30.74
CA LEU A 306 8.21 -13.25 29.81
C LEU A 306 8.37 -13.79 28.38
N GLU A 307 9.43 -14.54 28.11
CA GLU A 307 9.76 -15.06 26.78
C GLU A 307 9.83 -13.92 25.75
N ILE A 308 10.50 -12.83 26.12
CA ILE A 308 10.66 -11.66 25.24
C ILE A 308 11.29 -12.09 23.90
N PRO A 309 10.66 -11.75 22.76
CA PRO A 309 11.22 -12.04 21.45
C PRO A 309 12.59 -11.39 21.23
N GLU A 310 13.46 -12.09 20.51
CA GLU A 310 14.82 -11.63 20.21
C GLU A 310 14.86 -10.27 19.49
N SER A 311 13.87 -9.97 18.64
CA SER A 311 13.78 -8.66 17.97
C SER A 311 13.54 -7.49 18.93
N ILE A 312 12.88 -7.71 20.07
CA ILE A 312 12.71 -6.69 21.11
C ILE A 312 14.02 -6.50 21.89
N ASP A 313 14.76 -7.58 22.14
CA ASP A 313 16.07 -7.46 22.78
C ASP A 313 17.08 -6.75 21.87
N ASP A 314 17.11 -7.10 20.58
CA ASP A 314 17.90 -6.41 19.56
C ASP A 314 17.54 -4.91 19.48
N TRP A 315 16.25 -4.58 19.51
CA TRP A 315 15.78 -3.19 19.60
C TRP A 315 16.34 -2.46 20.81
N ASN A 316 16.26 -3.06 22.00
CA ASN A 316 16.78 -2.46 23.22
C ASN A 316 18.31 -2.24 23.15
N ILE A 317 19.05 -3.16 22.52
CA ILE A 317 20.50 -3.04 22.32
C ILE A 317 20.82 -1.88 21.35
N LEU A 318 20.05 -1.75 20.26
CA LEU A 318 20.22 -0.67 19.29
C LEU A 318 19.84 0.71 19.86
N HIS A 319 19.00 0.78 20.88
CA HIS A 319 18.63 2.04 21.54
C HIS A 319 19.50 2.40 22.75
N ALA A 320 20.52 1.58 23.05
CA ALA A 320 21.51 1.88 24.08
C ALA A 320 22.77 2.49 23.45
N VAL A 321 23.10 3.73 23.84
CA VAL A 321 24.24 4.47 23.29
C VAL A 321 25.58 3.82 23.68
N SER A 322 25.60 3.13 24.84
CA SER A 322 26.76 2.41 25.36
C SER A 322 27.10 1.10 24.64
N THR A 323 26.22 0.56 23.78
CA THR A 323 26.47 -0.69 23.04
C THR A 323 27.73 -0.62 22.19
N GLU A 324 28.60 -1.64 22.21
CA GLU A 324 29.81 -1.68 21.38
C GLU A 324 29.48 -1.69 19.88
N ASP A 325 30.25 -0.95 19.06
CA ASP A 325 29.96 -0.76 17.63
C ASP A 325 29.93 -2.09 16.83
N GLU A 326 30.77 -3.06 17.19
CA GLU A 326 30.79 -4.39 16.55
C GLU A 326 29.45 -5.12 16.73
N VAL A 327 28.94 -5.16 17.97
CA VAL A 327 27.65 -5.77 18.31
C VAL A 327 26.50 -4.99 17.66
N TYR A 328 26.58 -3.66 17.70
CA TYR A 328 25.58 -2.78 17.10
C TYR A 328 25.42 -3.05 15.59
N LYS A 329 26.55 -3.14 14.88
CA LYS A 329 26.57 -3.43 13.44
C LYS A 329 26.07 -4.83 13.13
N GLU A 330 26.47 -5.85 13.91
CA GLU A 330 26.02 -7.23 13.73
C GLU A 330 24.48 -7.33 13.81
N ILE A 331 23.87 -6.65 14.78
CA ILE A 331 22.41 -6.63 14.96
C ILE A 331 21.73 -5.88 13.81
N LEU A 332 22.25 -4.73 13.37
CA LEU A 332 21.69 -4.06 12.19
C LEU A 332 21.75 -4.96 10.94
N GLU A 333 22.88 -5.63 10.70
CA GLU A 333 23.08 -6.54 9.56
C GLU A 333 22.14 -7.76 9.64
N LYS A 334 21.91 -8.29 10.84
CA LYS A 334 20.93 -9.35 11.10
C LYS A 334 19.51 -8.96 10.64
N HIS A 335 19.11 -7.71 10.84
CA HIS A 335 17.80 -7.18 10.44
C HIS A 335 17.81 -6.48 9.08
N SER A 336 18.83 -6.71 8.25
CA SER A 336 19.00 -6.01 6.97
C SER A 336 17.89 -6.23 5.94
N GLU A 337 17.10 -7.31 6.08
CA GLU A 337 15.92 -7.62 5.24
C GLU A 337 14.59 -7.16 5.88
N ASP A 338 14.61 -6.69 7.14
CA ASP A 338 13.41 -6.19 7.80
C ASP A 338 13.30 -4.67 7.66
N GLU A 339 12.78 -4.23 6.51
CA GLU A 339 12.60 -2.81 6.19
C GLU A 339 11.81 -2.06 7.27
N ARG A 340 10.83 -2.70 7.93
CA ARG A 340 10.03 -2.04 8.98
C ARG A 340 10.80 -1.86 10.27
N PHE A 341 11.52 -2.90 10.68
CA PHE A 341 12.39 -2.80 11.84
C PHE A 341 13.40 -1.67 11.65
N LEU A 342 14.10 -1.66 10.51
CA LEU A 342 15.06 -0.60 10.17
C LEU A 342 14.39 0.78 10.03
N PHE A 343 13.20 0.85 9.42
CA PHE A 343 12.44 2.10 9.32
C PHE A 343 12.20 2.72 10.70
N ASP A 344 11.88 1.90 11.69
CA ASP A 344 11.66 2.34 13.06
C ASP A 344 12.95 2.66 13.81
N ILE A 345 14.05 1.93 13.57
CA ILE A 345 15.39 2.31 14.09
C ILE A 345 15.75 3.73 13.59
N PHE A 346 15.52 4.02 12.31
CA PHE A 346 15.83 5.33 11.74
C PHE A 346 14.84 6.45 12.15
N LYS A 347 13.89 6.18 13.04
CA LYS A 347 13.03 7.20 13.66
C LYS A 347 13.50 7.66 15.03
N ALA A 348 14.65 7.20 15.51
CA ALA A 348 15.25 7.69 16.74
C ALA A 348 15.27 9.23 16.78
N ASP A 349 14.94 9.82 17.93
CA ASP A 349 14.89 11.27 18.16
C ASP A 349 15.83 11.68 19.31
N ASP A 350 17.04 11.11 19.29
CA ASP A 350 18.15 11.45 20.19
C ASP A 350 19.43 11.64 19.36
N PHE A 351 20.08 12.79 19.52
CA PHE A 351 21.19 13.20 18.67
C PHE A 351 22.42 12.27 18.77
N ASP A 352 22.73 11.76 19.97
CA ASP A 352 23.87 10.87 20.16
C ASP A 352 23.58 9.48 19.59
N LEU A 353 22.33 9.02 19.73
CA LEU A 353 21.85 7.78 19.15
C LEU A 353 21.80 7.84 17.61
N GLU A 354 21.26 8.90 17.02
CA GLU A 354 21.22 9.11 15.56
C GLU A 354 22.62 9.01 14.96
N LYS A 355 23.61 9.70 15.56
CA LYS A 355 25.00 9.61 15.13
C LYS A 355 25.55 8.19 15.19
N LYS A 356 25.20 7.43 16.23
CA LYS A 356 25.64 6.05 16.39
C LYS A 356 25.01 5.12 15.37
N ILE A 357 23.71 5.28 15.10
CA ILE A 357 22.97 4.57 14.05
C ILE A 357 23.64 4.83 12.70
N LEU A 358 23.85 6.10 12.34
CA LEU A 358 24.43 6.48 11.05
C LEU A 358 25.88 5.99 10.90
N LYS A 359 26.70 6.10 11.95
CA LYS A 359 28.07 5.59 11.95
C LYS A 359 28.12 4.09 11.64
N ASN A 360 27.32 3.30 12.34
CA ASN A 360 27.35 1.84 12.18
C ASN A 360 26.69 1.41 10.86
N THR A 361 25.58 2.04 10.47
CA THR A 361 24.87 1.78 9.20
C THR A 361 25.76 2.06 7.99
N LEU A 362 26.36 3.26 7.92
CA LEU A 362 27.18 3.69 6.77
C LEU A 362 28.53 2.96 6.68
N SER A 363 28.90 2.21 7.72
CA SER A 363 30.10 1.36 7.76
C SER A 363 29.84 -0.09 7.32
N SER A 364 28.58 -0.47 7.07
CA SER A 364 28.18 -1.83 6.69
C SER A 364 27.84 -1.91 5.21
N GLN A 365 28.62 -2.70 4.44
CA GLN A 365 28.31 -2.90 3.03
C GLN A 365 26.97 -3.63 2.82
N ILE A 366 26.63 -4.57 3.72
CA ILE A 366 25.37 -5.33 3.66
C ILE A 366 24.17 -4.39 3.77
N LEU A 367 24.21 -3.45 4.72
CA LEU A 367 23.13 -2.47 4.91
C LEU A 367 23.09 -1.47 3.77
N LEU A 368 24.25 -0.95 3.36
CA LEU A 368 24.31 0.03 2.27
C LEU A 368 23.56 -0.47 1.04
N ASP A 369 23.64 -1.76 0.69
CA ASP A 369 22.98 -2.35 -0.48
C ASP A 369 21.44 -2.49 -0.36
N LYS A 370 20.85 -2.28 0.84
CA LYS A 370 19.41 -2.53 1.11
C LYS A 370 18.64 -1.32 1.65
N ILE A 371 19.31 -0.33 2.25
CA ILE A 371 18.64 0.77 2.96
C ILE A 371 18.03 1.86 2.07
N SER A 372 18.29 1.87 0.76
CA SER A 372 17.81 2.94 -0.14
C SER A 372 16.29 3.06 -0.20
N GLY A 373 15.57 1.95 0.01
CA GLY A 373 14.11 1.88 0.05
C GLY A 373 13.47 2.35 1.36
N ILE A 374 14.25 2.85 2.33
CA ILE A 374 13.76 3.21 3.66
C ILE A 374 13.70 4.73 3.82
N SER A 375 12.49 5.30 3.93
CA SER A 375 12.32 6.77 3.95
C SER A 375 12.88 7.43 5.22
N SER A 376 12.70 6.84 6.39
CA SER A 376 13.22 7.38 7.66
C SER A 376 14.75 7.44 7.70
N PHE A 377 15.45 6.55 6.98
CA PHE A 377 16.90 6.65 6.78
C PHE A 377 17.26 7.97 6.10
N TRP A 378 16.58 8.33 5.01
CA TRP A 378 16.83 9.59 4.30
C TRP A 378 16.49 10.82 5.15
N THR A 379 15.41 10.76 5.94
CA THR A 379 15.09 11.81 6.92
C THR A 379 16.21 12.00 7.94
N MET A 380 16.76 10.89 8.49
CA MET A 380 17.87 10.95 9.44
C MET A 380 19.15 11.52 8.80
N ILE A 381 19.45 11.16 7.55
CA ILE A 381 20.59 11.71 6.80
C ILE A 381 20.42 13.21 6.57
N ASP A 382 19.26 13.67 6.10
CA ASP A 382 19.00 15.10 5.85
C ASP A 382 19.19 15.92 7.14
N LYS A 383 18.62 15.45 8.27
CA LYS A 383 18.78 16.07 9.60
C LYS A 383 20.25 16.16 10.04
N ASN A 384 21.07 15.16 9.73
CA ASN A 384 22.44 15.04 10.24
C ASN A 384 23.54 15.32 9.21
N PHE A 385 23.21 15.71 7.97
CA PHE A 385 24.16 15.78 6.86
C PHE A 385 25.41 16.62 7.18
N ALA A 386 25.23 17.76 7.86
CA ALA A 386 26.31 18.67 8.24
C ALA A 386 27.32 18.06 9.25
N THR A 387 26.93 16.99 9.95
CA THR A 387 27.76 16.32 10.96
C THR A 387 28.52 15.11 10.41
N LEU A 388 28.25 14.70 9.17
CA LEU A 388 28.84 13.52 8.55
C LEU A 388 30.31 13.73 8.16
N ASP A 389 31.13 12.72 8.40
CA ASP A 389 32.53 12.69 7.95
C ASP A 389 32.65 12.37 6.44
N GLU A 390 33.86 12.45 5.89
CA GLU A 390 34.11 12.20 4.46
C GLU A 390 33.81 10.76 4.04
N ILE A 391 34.09 9.78 4.90
CA ILE A 391 33.86 8.36 4.61
C ILE A 391 32.35 8.09 4.54
N GLN A 392 31.60 8.64 5.49
CA GLN A 392 30.14 8.56 5.53
C GLN A 392 29.48 9.20 4.31
N VAL A 393 29.96 10.39 3.90
CA VAL A 393 29.47 11.06 2.68
C VAL A 393 29.78 10.20 1.44
N GLN A 394 30.95 9.56 1.36
CA GLN A 394 31.27 8.65 0.26
C GLN A 394 30.34 7.43 0.21
N SER A 395 29.95 6.88 1.36
CA SER A 395 28.95 5.79 1.41
C SER A 395 27.60 6.22 0.85
N ILE A 396 27.16 7.46 1.11
CA ILE A 396 25.91 8.01 0.56
C ILE A 396 26.03 8.19 -0.96
N ILE A 397 27.16 8.71 -1.45
CA ILE A 397 27.44 8.84 -2.88
C ILE A 397 27.32 7.47 -3.57
N ASN A 398 27.91 6.43 -2.97
CA ASN A 398 27.80 5.07 -3.50
C ASN A 398 26.36 4.56 -3.58
N ILE A 399 25.50 4.90 -2.62
CA ILE A 399 24.06 4.55 -2.68
C ILE A 399 23.41 5.26 -3.87
N PHE A 400 23.64 6.56 -4.04
CA PHE A 400 23.09 7.34 -5.16
C PHE A 400 23.55 6.84 -6.54
N ILE A 401 24.76 6.28 -6.64
CA ILE A 401 25.30 5.77 -7.91
C ILE A 401 24.78 4.37 -8.22
N LYS A 402 24.65 3.49 -7.21
CA LYS A 402 24.42 2.05 -7.42
C LYS A 402 22.97 1.61 -7.27
N GLN A 403 22.13 2.36 -6.57
CA GLN A 403 20.79 1.91 -6.20
C GLN A 403 19.68 2.75 -6.80
N LYS A 404 18.50 2.14 -6.95
CA LYS A 404 17.30 2.83 -7.39
C LYS A 404 16.70 3.60 -6.22
N LEU A 405 16.57 4.92 -6.38
CA LEU A 405 16.04 5.81 -5.35
C LEU A 405 14.60 6.23 -5.63
N SER A 406 13.84 6.44 -4.55
CA SER A 406 12.50 7.03 -4.61
C SER A 406 12.60 8.54 -4.82
N ILE A 407 12.60 8.97 -6.08
CA ILE A 407 12.72 10.39 -6.47
C ILE A 407 11.58 11.30 -5.94
N HIS A 408 10.53 10.71 -5.37
CA HIS A 408 9.39 11.43 -4.80
C HIS A 408 9.61 11.88 -3.35
N TRP A 409 10.70 11.47 -2.70
CA TRP A 409 11.03 11.92 -1.35
C TRP A 409 11.85 13.22 -1.39
N GLU A 410 11.33 14.26 -0.74
CA GLU A 410 11.93 15.60 -0.72
C GLU A 410 13.30 15.59 -0.03
N GLU A 411 13.48 14.73 0.97
CA GLU A 411 14.73 14.53 1.71
C GLU A 411 15.87 14.08 0.80
N ILE A 412 15.60 13.15 -0.13
CA ILE A 412 16.62 12.71 -1.11
C ILE A 412 17.04 13.88 -2.00
N PHE A 413 16.09 14.75 -2.40
CA PHE A 413 16.41 15.93 -3.18
C PHE A 413 17.28 16.93 -2.40
N LYS A 414 16.94 17.20 -1.12
CA LYS A 414 17.76 18.06 -0.24
C LYS A 414 19.19 17.51 -0.08
N ILE A 415 19.32 16.21 0.11
CA ILE A 415 20.62 15.54 0.20
C ILE A 415 21.39 15.67 -1.11
N PHE A 416 20.75 15.49 -2.25
CA PHE A 416 21.37 15.72 -3.56
C PHE A 416 21.87 17.16 -3.73
N GLU A 417 21.09 18.17 -3.32
CA GLU A 417 21.53 19.57 -3.33
C GLU A 417 22.72 19.80 -2.39
N ASN A 418 22.70 19.22 -1.19
CA ASN A 418 23.79 19.31 -0.23
C ASN A 418 25.08 18.64 -0.76
N LEU A 419 24.95 17.50 -1.45
CA LEU A 419 26.07 16.83 -2.12
C LEU A 419 26.69 17.73 -3.18
N LYS A 420 25.88 18.37 -4.05
CA LYS A 420 26.39 19.30 -5.08
C LYS A 420 27.15 20.51 -4.51
N GLN A 421 26.79 20.97 -3.32
CA GLN A 421 27.45 22.10 -2.66
C GLN A 421 28.66 21.68 -1.81
N SER A 422 28.82 20.37 -1.57
CA SER A 422 29.88 19.84 -0.71
C SER A 422 31.24 19.95 -1.40
N SER A 423 32.24 20.48 -0.68
CA SER A 423 33.63 20.46 -1.15
C SER A 423 34.28 19.07 -1.09
N LYS A 424 33.55 18.07 -0.57
CA LYS A 424 34.02 16.69 -0.34
C LYS A 424 33.75 15.75 -1.52
N ILE A 425 33.15 16.22 -2.62
CA ILE A 425 32.76 15.38 -3.76
C ILE A 425 33.41 15.88 -5.06
N GLU A 426 33.82 14.95 -5.91
CA GLU A 426 34.32 15.28 -7.25
C GLU A 426 33.16 15.50 -8.23
N GLN A 427 33.39 16.32 -9.25
CA GLN A 427 32.38 16.59 -10.27
C GLN A 427 31.94 15.33 -11.03
N GLU A 428 32.83 14.33 -11.14
CA GLU A 428 32.53 13.07 -11.82
C GLU A 428 31.51 12.23 -11.03
N ASP A 429 31.62 12.15 -9.71
CA ASP A 429 30.66 11.46 -8.86
C ASP A 429 29.26 12.09 -9.00
N ILE A 430 29.16 13.43 -9.00
CA ILE A 430 27.89 14.13 -9.25
C ILE A 430 27.30 13.75 -10.61
N ASN A 431 28.13 13.61 -11.65
CA ASN A 431 27.67 13.20 -12.98
C ASN A 431 27.21 11.73 -13.00
N GLU A 432 27.85 10.83 -12.24
CA GLU A 432 27.38 9.45 -12.06
C GLU A 432 26.04 9.38 -11.33
N ILE A 433 25.87 10.16 -10.25
CA ILE A 433 24.59 10.29 -9.55
C ILE A 433 23.50 10.75 -10.53
N ARG A 434 23.80 11.77 -11.34
CA ARG A 434 22.86 12.27 -12.34
C ARG A 434 22.49 11.20 -13.37
N ARG A 435 23.46 10.42 -13.84
CA ARG A 435 23.24 9.30 -14.75
C ARG A 435 22.31 8.25 -14.15
N ASN A 436 22.49 7.87 -12.88
CA ASN A 436 21.62 6.90 -12.24
C ASN A 436 20.19 7.45 -12.01
N LEU A 437 20.05 8.67 -11.48
CA LEU A 437 18.74 9.30 -11.27
C LEU A 437 17.96 9.48 -12.59
N SER A 438 18.67 9.73 -13.69
CA SER A 438 18.08 9.97 -15.02
C SER A 438 17.28 8.79 -15.59
N GLU A 439 17.41 7.60 -15.02
CA GLU A 439 16.65 6.41 -15.43
C GLU A 439 15.16 6.49 -15.03
N ASN A 440 14.81 7.32 -14.04
CA ASN A 440 13.42 7.51 -13.60
C ASN A 440 12.63 8.39 -14.58
N LYS A 441 11.59 7.83 -15.20
CA LYS A 441 10.70 8.54 -16.13
C LYS A 441 9.97 9.72 -15.50
N GLU A 442 9.52 9.55 -14.26
CA GLU A 442 8.70 10.54 -13.53
C GLU A 442 9.52 11.71 -12.95
N LEU A 443 10.82 11.81 -13.25
CA LEU A 443 11.71 12.88 -12.74
C LEU A 443 11.19 14.29 -13.07
N VAL A 444 10.52 14.46 -14.20
CA VAL A 444 9.86 15.72 -14.60
C VAL A 444 8.78 16.20 -13.64
N ARG A 445 8.29 15.33 -12.75
CA ARG A 445 7.26 15.65 -11.74
C ARG A 445 7.83 15.99 -10.36
N THR A 446 9.14 15.91 -10.20
CA THR A 446 9.81 16.12 -8.91
C THR A 446 10.74 17.33 -8.97
N ASP A 447 11.23 17.77 -7.81
CA ASP A 447 12.11 18.93 -7.74
C ASP A 447 13.49 18.68 -8.38
N PHE A 448 13.89 17.42 -8.55
CA PHE A 448 15.06 17.03 -9.35
C PHE A 448 15.05 17.62 -10.76
N SER A 449 13.88 17.89 -11.34
CA SER A 449 13.74 18.55 -12.64
C SER A 449 14.29 19.98 -12.72
N SER A 450 14.68 20.59 -11.58
CA SER A 450 15.38 21.87 -11.57
C SER A 450 16.87 21.78 -11.92
N ASP A 451 17.48 20.60 -11.82
CA ASP A 451 18.89 20.41 -12.19
C ASP A 451 19.02 20.19 -13.71
N SER A 452 19.54 21.19 -14.42
CA SER A 452 19.55 21.16 -15.88
C SER A 452 20.49 20.11 -16.47
N ASP A 453 21.60 19.80 -15.81
CA ASP A 453 22.53 18.76 -16.27
C ASP A 453 21.89 17.36 -16.10
N LEU A 454 21.21 17.10 -14.97
CA LEU A 454 20.41 15.90 -14.74
C LEU A 454 19.34 15.72 -15.82
N MET A 455 18.61 16.79 -16.14
CA MET A 455 17.62 16.79 -17.21
C MET A 455 18.23 16.46 -18.58
N GLY A 456 19.50 16.83 -18.82
CA GLY A 456 20.25 16.43 -20.02
C GLY A 456 20.45 14.91 -20.10
N TYR A 457 20.95 14.29 -19.03
CA TYR A 457 21.07 12.83 -18.95
C TYR A 457 19.70 12.13 -19.07
N TRP A 458 18.68 12.69 -18.44
CA TRP A 458 17.31 12.17 -18.49
C TRP A 458 16.78 12.14 -19.93
N LEU A 459 16.94 13.23 -20.68
CA LEU A 459 16.51 13.30 -22.07
C LEU A 459 17.15 12.22 -22.93
N VAL A 460 18.47 12.01 -22.80
CA VAL A 460 19.20 10.95 -23.52
C VAL A 460 18.62 9.57 -23.18
N LYS A 461 18.43 9.27 -21.89
CA LYS A 461 17.87 7.98 -21.44
C LYS A 461 16.45 7.76 -21.96
N GLN A 462 15.60 8.78 -21.92
CA GLN A 462 14.23 8.64 -22.43
C GLN A 462 14.20 8.40 -23.94
N LEU A 463 15.11 9.01 -24.71
CA LEU A 463 15.24 8.74 -26.14
C LEU A 463 15.73 7.31 -26.44
N GLN A 464 16.66 6.78 -25.65
CA GLN A 464 17.22 5.42 -25.81
C GLN A 464 16.24 4.27 -25.55
N GLN A 465 15.17 4.49 -24.78
CA GLN A 465 14.21 3.42 -24.40
C GLN A 465 13.25 3.00 -25.54
N GLY A 466 13.40 3.55 -26.76
CA GLY A 466 12.62 3.18 -27.94
C GLY A 466 11.21 3.80 -28.01
N HIS A 467 10.50 3.54 -29.09
CA HIS A 467 9.14 4.05 -29.32
C HIS A 467 8.10 3.02 -28.89
N SER A 468 7.40 3.31 -27.81
CA SER A 468 6.03 2.83 -27.62
C SER A 468 5.11 3.97 -28.04
N TYR A 469 4.05 3.68 -28.82
CA TYR A 469 3.04 4.66 -29.24
C TYR A 469 2.34 5.37 -28.06
N HIS A 470 2.63 4.98 -26.82
CA HIS A 470 2.14 5.60 -25.60
C HIS A 470 3.24 5.73 -24.53
N ARG A 471 4.22 6.63 -24.74
CA ARG A 471 5.08 7.07 -23.61
C ARG A 471 4.25 7.93 -22.67
N SER A 472 3.82 7.35 -21.54
CA SER A 472 3.08 8.09 -20.51
C SER A 472 4.06 8.93 -19.68
N ILE A 473 4.42 10.13 -20.15
CA ILE A 473 5.22 11.11 -19.38
C ILE A 473 4.29 12.24 -18.94
N PHE A 474 3.71 12.10 -17.75
CA PHE A 474 2.77 13.10 -17.25
C PHE A 474 3.53 14.33 -16.73
N TYR A 475 3.41 15.48 -17.42
CA TYR A 475 3.97 16.76 -16.95
C TYR A 475 2.97 17.91 -17.13
N LYS A 476 2.95 18.86 -16.18
CA LYS A 476 1.97 19.96 -16.11
C LYS A 476 2.31 21.15 -17.04
N ASP A 477 2.73 20.90 -18.28
CA ASP A 477 3.19 21.93 -19.23
C ASP A 477 4.30 22.87 -18.67
N LYS A 478 5.09 22.38 -17.71
CA LYS A 478 6.23 23.12 -17.13
C LYS A 478 7.35 23.23 -18.17
N VAL A 479 7.95 24.42 -18.29
CA VAL A 479 9.14 24.61 -19.14
C VAL A 479 10.39 24.21 -18.37
N PHE A 480 11.04 23.14 -18.83
CA PHE A 480 12.26 22.62 -18.21
C PHE A 480 13.52 23.29 -18.78
N SER A 481 14.55 23.38 -17.94
CA SER A 481 15.91 23.73 -18.40
C SER A 481 16.69 22.45 -18.59
N ILE A 482 17.18 22.20 -19.80
CA ILE A 482 17.84 20.95 -20.17
C ILE A 482 19.21 21.30 -20.71
N ASN A 483 20.29 20.86 -20.06
CA ASN A 483 21.65 21.11 -20.48
C ASN A 483 22.28 19.84 -21.05
N LEU A 484 22.50 19.82 -22.36
CA LEU A 484 23.20 18.76 -23.06
C LEU A 484 24.71 19.01 -23.00
N LYS A 485 25.48 17.98 -22.71
CA LYS A 485 26.94 18.01 -22.91
C LYS A 485 27.28 17.64 -24.35
N SER A 486 28.39 18.14 -24.86
CA SER A 486 28.86 17.81 -26.20
C SER A 486 28.89 16.29 -26.49
N GLU A 487 29.28 15.44 -25.52
CA GLU A 487 29.28 13.98 -25.71
C GLU A 487 27.87 13.34 -25.83
N MET A 488 26.81 14.03 -25.40
CA MET A 488 25.43 13.52 -25.47
C MET A 488 24.85 13.62 -26.88
N ILE A 489 25.40 14.49 -27.73
CA ILE A 489 24.88 14.75 -29.08
C ILE A 489 24.95 13.51 -29.96
N SER A 490 26.04 12.74 -29.89
CA SER A 490 26.16 11.49 -30.64
C SER A 490 25.14 10.44 -30.16
N LEU A 491 24.92 10.34 -28.86
CA LEU A 491 23.94 9.41 -28.28
C LEU A 491 22.50 9.74 -28.70
N ILE A 492 22.14 11.02 -28.71
CA ILE A 492 20.85 11.48 -29.22
C ILE A 492 20.72 11.14 -30.70
N THR A 493 21.78 11.41 -31.48
CA THR A 493 21.80 11.14 -32.92
C THR A 493 21.54 9.65 -33.19
N GLU A 494 22.28 8.76 -32.53
CA GLU A 494 22.11 7.30 -32.63
C GLU A 494 20.71 6.83 -32.20
N SER A 495 20.13 7.43 -31.16
CA SER A 495 18.81 7.03 -30.63
C SER A 495 17.64 7.44 -31.53
N VAL A 496 17.85 8.43 -32.39
CA VAL A 496 16.85 9.05 -33.27
C VAL A 496 17.05 8.62 -34.74
N THR A 497 18.15 7.93 -35.07
CA THR A 497 18.48 7.56 -36.47
C THR A 497 17.61 6.46 -37.09
N ASP A 498 16.87 5.65 -36.31
CA ASP A 498 16.18 4.42 -36.80
C ASP A 498 14.68 4.60 -37.14
N GLU A 499 14.24 5.83 -37.42
CA GLU A 499 12.82 6.20 -37.33
C GLU A 499 11.95 5.91 -38.57
N PHE A 500 11.35 4.71 -38.63
CA PHE A 500 10.15 4.45 -39.44
C PHE A 500 8.90 5.19 -38.91
N GLY A 501 8.89 5.72 -37.68
CA GLY A 501 7.71 6.35 -37.03
C GLY A 501 7.50 7.84 -37.38
N TYR A 502 8.40 8.75 -36.98
CA TYR A 502 8.20 10.20 -37.15
C TYR A 502 8.32 10.70 -38.58
N ARG A 503 8.78 9.85 -39.50
CA ARG A 503 8.83 10.18 -40.92
C ARG A 503 7.43 10.37 -41.50
N TYR A 504 6.45 9.65 -40.98
CA TYR A 504 5.10 9.64 -41.55
C TYR A 504 4.09 10.43 -40.72
N LEU A 505 4.26 10.59 -39.40
CA LEU A 505 3.30 11.29 -38.53
C LEU A 505 3.04 12.75 -38.94
N SER A 506 1.83 13.25 -38.71
CA SER A 506 1.54 14.69 -38.75
C SER A 506 2.30 15.43 -37.62
N PHE A 507 2.57 16.74 -37.77
CA PHE A 507 3.23 17.48 -36.69
C PHE A 507 2.38 17.51 -35.42
N LYS A 508 1.04 17.47 -35.55
CA LYS A 508 0.12 17.37 -34.41
C LYS A 508 0.30 16.06 -33.64
N GLU A 509 0.48 14.94 -34.34
CA GLU A 509 0.80 13.64 -33.73
C GLU A 509 2.18 13.62 -33.10
N LEU A 510 3.17 14.22 -33.76
CA LEU A 510 4.51 14.35 -33.21
C LEU A 510 4.51 15.11 -31.87
N MET A 511 3.62 16.10 -31.74
CA MET A 511 3.38 16.86 -30.50
C MET A 511 2.47 16.14 -29.48
N SER A 512 1.89 14.98 -29.82
CA SER A 512 1.18 14.12 -28.87
C SER A 512 2.14 13.25 -28.03
N ASP A 513 3.39 13.09 -28.48
CA ASP A 513 4.46 12.52 -27.65
C ASP A 513 4.95 13.58 -26.65
N ASP A 514 4.72 13.30 -25.36
CA ASP A 514 5.07 14.20 -24.26
C ASP A 514 6.56 14.54 -24.22
N LEU A 515 7.46 13.61 -24.59
CA LEU A 515 8.90 13.86 -24.63
C LEU A 515 9.25 14.89 -25.71
N ILE A 516 8.64 14.75 -26.88
CA ILE A 516 8.84 15.67 -28.00
C ILE A 516 8.29 17.05 -27.66
N LYS A 517 7.13 17.09 -27.01
CA LYS A 517 6.53 18.33 -26.50
C LYS A 517 7.45 19.03 -25.47
N ILE A 518 8.12 18.28 -24.59
CA ILE A 518 9.14 18.82 -23.68
C ILE A 518 10.32 19.42 -24.45
N ILE A 519 10.85 18.73 -25.46
CA ILE A 519 11.96 19.22 -26.30
C ILE A 519 11.54 20.52 -27.01
N TYR A 520 10.38 20.51 -27.68
CA TYR A 520 9.81 21.65 -28.38
C TYR A 520 9.65 22.86 -27.45
N ASN A 521 9.04 22.68 -26.28
CA ASN A 521 8.82 23.75 -25.31
C ASN A 521 10.14 24.29 -24.74
N SER A 522 11.14 23.42 -24.51
CA SER A 522 12.45 23.84 -24.01
C SER A 522 13.21 24.67 -25.07
N LEU A 523 13.13 24.29 -26.35
CA LEU A 523 13.68 25.05 -27.46
C LEU A 523 12.97 26.39 -27.65
N LEU A 524 11.64 26.40 -27.65
CA LEU A 524 10.82 27.60 -27.81
C LEU A 524 11.18 28.69 -26.78
N ASN A 525 11.50 28.27 -25.56
CA ASN A 525 11.82 29.17 -24.45
C ASN A 525 13.34 29.40 -24.26
N GLY A 526 14.20 28.94 -25.17
CA GLY A 526 15.66 29.08 -25.07
C GLY A 526 16.27 28.37 -23.85
N ARG A 527 15.61 27.31 -23.38
CA ARG A 527 16.01 26.53 -22.19
C ARG A 527 16.63 25.17 -22.52
N LEU A 528 16.70 24.80 -23.80
CA LEU A 528 17.57 23.72 -24.26
C LEU A 528 18.97 24.29 -24.50
N LEU A 529 19.93 23.85 -23.68
CA LEU A 529 21.29 24.35 -23.64
C LEU A 529 22.27 23.27 -24.14
N LEU A 530 23.35 23.70 -24.76
CA LEU A 530 24.54 22.90 -25.06
C LEU A 530 25.72 23.52 -24.31
N ASP A 531 26.32 22.76 -23.39
CA ASP A 531 27.41 23.20 -22.53
C ASP A 531 27.13 24.55 -21.82
N GLY A 532 25.88 24.74 -21.39
CA GLY A 532 25.40 25.91 -20.65
C GLY A 532 24.96 27.10 -21.51
N ILE A 533 25.04 27.00 -22.84
CA ILE A 533 24.65 28.05 -23.79
C ILE A 533 23.40 27.61 -24.56
N SER A 534 22.47 28.51 -24.86
CA SER A 534 21.29 28.18 -25.66
C SER A 534 21.67 27.52 -27.00
N ILE A 535 21.11 26.34 -27.26
CA ILE A 535 21.40 25.59 -28.50
C ILE A 535 20.83 26.31 -29.74
N SER A 536 19.84 27.20 -29.54
CA SER A 536 19.22 27.98 -30.60
C SER A 536 20.18 28.97 -31.27
N ASP A 537 21.30 29.33 -30.64
CA ASP A 537 22.29 30.23 -31.22
C ASP A 537 23.31 29.49 -32.12
N ASN A 538 23.52 28.20 -31.87
CA ASN A 538 24.47 27.36 -32.60
C ASN A 538 24.05 25.88 -32.55
N PHE A 539 23.05 25.53 -33.36
CA PHE A 539 22.47 24.19 -33.36
C PHE A 539 23.43 23.16 -33.99
N PRO A 540 23.71 22.01 -33.35
CA PRO A 540 24.64 21.01 -33.87
C PRO A 540 24.22 20.44 -35.23
N ASP A 541 25.16 20.41 -36.19
CA ASP A 541 24.93 19.89 -37.54
C ASP A 541 24.39 18.45 -37.54
N SER A 542 24.86 17.59 -36.63
CA SER A 542 24.41 16.20 -36.53
C SER A 542 22.95 16.07 -36.13
N LEU A 543 22.43 16.99 -35.29
CA LEU A 543 21.01 17.03 -34.97
C LEU A 543 20.19 17.65 -36.10
N LEU A 544 20.73 18.64 -36.83
CA LEU A 544 20.09 19.23 -38.02
C LEU A 544 19.93 18.23 -39.17
N GLU A 545 20.69 17.13 -39.17
CA GLU A 545 20.56 16.05 -40.15
C GLU A 545 19.38 15.10 -39.82
N LEU A 546 18.84 15.16 -38.61
CA LEU A 546 17.74 14.30 -38.16
C LEU A 546 16.38 14.93 -38.50
N ARG A 547 15.48 14.11 -39.06
CA ARG A 547 14.15 14.56 -39.51
C ARG A 547 13.32 15.15 -38.37
N LEU A 548 13.32 14.54 -37.18
CA LEU A 548 12.61 15.01 -36.00
C LEU A 548 12.96 16.48 -35.66
N PHE A 549 14.25 16.79 -35.51
CA PHE A 549 14.70 18.14 -35.18
C PHE A 549 14.48 19.13 -36.33
N GLN A 550 14.62 18.70 -37.59
CA GLN A 550 14.26 19.54 -38.74
C GLN A 550 12.80 20.00 -38.67
N ARG A 551 11.87 19.06 -38.40
CA ARG A 551 10.42 19.35 -38.31
C ARG A 551 10.08 20.25 -37.12
N ILE A 552 10.70 20.02 -35.96
CA ILE A 552 10.57 20.89 -34.78
C ILE A 552 11.04 22.32 -35.10
N LEU A 553 12.23 22.48 -35.67
CA LEU A 553 12.80 23.80 -36.00
C LEU A 553 12.01 24.52 -37.10
N VAL A 554 11.54 23.81 -38.13
CA VAL A 554 10.62 24.35 -39.16
C VAL A 554 9.36 24.92 -38.51
N SER A 555 8.75 24.18 -37.58
CA SER A 555 7.54 24.63 -36.90
C SER A 555 7.81 25.81 -35.96
N LEU A 556 8.92 25.79 -35.21
CA LEU A 556 9.34 26.93 -34.38
C LEU A 556 9.60 28.20 -35.21
N ASP A 557 10.22 28.08 -36.39
CA ASP A 557 10.41 29.21 -37.30
C ASP A 557 9.09 29.75 -37.85
N ASN A 558 8.17 28.86 -38.24
CA ASN A 558 6.84 29.25 -38.71
C ASN A 558 6.09 30.08 -37.67
N GLU A 559 6.26 29.77 -36.39
CA GLU A 559 5.59 30.47 -35.29
C GLU A 559 6.31 31.74 -34.84
N ASN A 560 7.64 31.70 -34.61
CA ASN A 560 8.36 32.76 -33.91
C ASN A 560 9.58 33.34 -34.65
N SER A 561 9.89 32.87 -35.86
CA SER A 561 11.10 33.19 -36.62
C SER A 561 12.40 32.86 -35.88
N LEU A 562 13.16 31.91 -36.43
CA LEU A 562 14.49 31.56 -35.94
C LEU A 562 15.54 32.55 -36.44
N HIS A 563 16.72 32.53 -35.81
CA HIS A 563 17.85 33.35 -36.22
C HIS A 563 18.35 32.96 -37.63
N ASP A 564 18.69 33.94 -38.47
CA ASP A 564 19.06 33.75 -39.88
C ASP A 564 20.16 32.70 -40.11
N SER A 565 21.12 32.60 -39.18
CA SER A 565 22.18 31.58 -39.25
C SER A 565 21.65 30.15 -39.12
N VAL A 566 20.66 29.92 -38.24
CA VAL A 566 20.03 28.61 -38.04
C VAL A 566 19.14 28.27 -39.23
N VAL A 567 18.36 29.24 -39.72
CA VAL A 567 17.52 29.07 -40.92
C VAL A 567 18.38 28.68 -42.13
N THR A 568 19.50 29.38 -42.34
CA THR A 568 20.44 29.10 -43.43
C THR A 568 21.02 27.69 -43.34
N ASN A 569 21.43 27.27 -42.14
CA ASN A 569 21.96 25.92 -41.91
C ASN A 569 20.88 24.86 -42.10
N LEU A 570 19.66 25.08 -41.59
CA LEU A 570 18.51 24.19 -41.74
C LEU A 570 18.13 23.99 -43.22
N ILE A 571 18.06 25.05 -44.01
CA ILE A 571 17.82 24.99 -45.47
C ILE A 571 18.89 24.13 -46.17
N SER A 572 20.15 24.21 -45.74
CA SER A 572 21.23 23.44 -46.37
C SER A 572 21.06 21.91 -46.17
N LYS A 573 20.46 21.50 -45.04
CA LYS A 573 20.33 20.11 -44.58
C LYS A 573 18.99 19.45 -44.95
N ILE A 574 17.90 20.21 -45.11
CA ILE A 574 16.60 19.66 -45.53
C ILE A 574 16.67 19.10 -46.97
N ASP A 575 16.12 17.90 -47.15
CA ASP A 575 15.82 17.33 -48.47
C ASP A 575 14.44 17.79 -48.95
N PHE A 576 14.42 18.90 -49.69
CA PHE A 576 13.19 19.47 -50.27
C PHE A 576 12.55 18.59 -51.36
N SER A 577 13.21 17.52 -51.82
CA SER A 577 12.60 16.59 -52.77
C SER A 577 11.65 15.57 -52.11
N ASP A 578 11.72 15.44 -50.78
CA ASP A 578 10.86 14.58 -49.99
C ASP A 578 9.47 15.19 -49.80
N THR A 579 8.52 14.82 -50.66
CA THR A 579 7.14 15.36 -50.62
C THR A 579 6.35 14.93 -49.39
N ILE A 580 6.81 13.91 -48.65
CA ILE A 580 6.22 13.49 -47.36
C ILE A 580 6.93 14.13 -46.15
N PHE A 581 7.52 15.31 -46.38
CA PHE A 581 7.79 16.41 -45.42
C PHE A 581 7.21 16.21 -44.02
N GLY A 582 5.87 16.31 -44.02
CA GLY A 582 5.09 17.07 -43.05
C GLY A 582 4.54 18.36 -43.69
N ALA A 583 3.26 18.66 -43.47
CA ALA A 583 2.60 19.83 -44.04
C ALA A 583 3.17 21.18 -43.54
N GLU A 584 3.84 21.19 -42.39
CA GLU A 584 4.50 22.35 -41.79
C GLU A 584 5.60 22.98 -42.68
N LEU A 585 6.22 22.19 -43.58
CA LEU A 585 7.27 22.69 -44.47
C LEU A 585 6.73 23.66 -45.53
N ASN A 586 5.44 23.58 -45.88
CA ASN A 586 4.84 24.50 -46.85
C ASN A 586 4.92 25.96 -46.39
N VAL A 587 4.60 26.22 -45.11
CA VAL A 587 4.65 27.56 -44.52
C VAL A 587 6.10 28.09 -44.48
N PHE A 588 7.04 27.23 -44.13
CA PHE A 588 8.46 27.57 -44.06
C PHE A 588 9.03 27.91 -45.44
N VAL A 589 8.64 27.14 -46.46
CA VAL A 589 9.01 27.37 -47.86
C VAL A 589 8.46 28.71 -48.35
N ASP A 590 7.21 29.05 -48.02
CA ASP A 590 6.64 30.33 -48.43
C ASP A 590 7.33 31.51 -47.76
N LYS A 591 7.75 31.36 -46.50
CA LYS A 591 8.50 32.37 -45.75
C LYS A 591 9.92 32.57 -46.29
N HIS A 592 10.62 31.49 -46.65
CA HIS A 592 12.04 31.49 -46.99
C HIS A 592 12.37 31.16 -48.46
N ARG A 593 11.37 31.22 -49.36
CA ARG A 593 11.48 30.83 -50.78
C ARG A 593 12.73 31.38 -51.48
N LYS A 594 13.01 32.67 -51.30
CA LYS A 594 14.17 33.36 -51.90
C LYS A 594 15.51 32.82 -51.43
N GLU A 595 15.57 32.32 -50.19
CA GLU A 595 16.79 31.77 -49.60
C GLU A 595 16.99 30.34 -50.09
N ILE A 596 15.93 29.53 -50.12
CA ILE A 596 15.95 28.17 -50.65
C ILE A 596 16.37 28.13 -52.13
N GLU A 597 15.84 29.06 -52.95
CA GLU A 597 16.19 29.19 -54.36
C GLU A 597 17.69 29.54 -54.56
N LYS A 598 18.30 30.32 -53.65
CA LYS A 598 19.75 30.61 -53.69
C LYS A 598 20.61 29.36 -53.45
N PHE A 599 20.09 28.36 -52.74
CA PHE A 599 20.74 27.06 -52.55
C PHE A 599 20.53 26.10 -53.73
N GLY A 600 19.79 26.50 -54.78
CA GLY A 600 19.58 25.68 -55.99
C GLY A 600 18.70 24.46 -55.76
N LYS A 601 17.92 24.42 -54.68
CA LYS A 601 17.01 23.31 -54.34
C LYS A 601 15.72 23.41 -55.17
N LYS A 602 15.20 22.27 -55.65
CA LYS A 602 13.90 22.21 -56.33
C LYS A 602 12.79 22.05 -55.30
N ILE A 603 11.76 22.88 -55.41
CA ILE A 603 10.60 22.92 -54.51
C ILE A 603 9.43 22.26 -55.25
N PRO A 604 8.88 21.13 -54.77
CA PRO A 604 7.62 20.54 -55.25
C PRO A 604 6.42 21.47 -55.02
N GLU A 605 5.26 21.15 -55.60
CA GLU A 605 4.07 22.01 -55.46
C GLU A 605 3.55 22.08 -54.01
N ASN A 606 3.53 20.97 -53.28
CA ASN A 606 3.11 20.89 -51.87
C ASN A 606 3.78 19.71 -51.15
N TYR A 607 4.01 19.88 -49.84
CA TYR A 607 4.43 18.84 -48.89
C TYR A 607 3.22 18.31 -48.10
N GLN A 608 3.20 17.02 -47.82
CA GLN A 608 2.09 16.32 -47.15
C GLN A 608 2.59 15.54 -45.93
N ASN A 609 1.68 15.20 -45.00
CA ASN A 609 1.95 14.21 -43.94
C ASN A 609 2.02 12.81 -44.58
N GLY A 610 2.81 11.90 -44.01
CA GLY A 610 2.94 10.54 -44.53
C GLY A 610 1.85 9.56 -44.02
N MET A 611 1.27 9.83 -42.85
CA MET A 611 0.17 9.15 -42.15
C MET A 611 -0.53 10.20 -41.25
N ASP A 612 -1.86 10.07 -41.05
CA ASP A 612 -2.64 10.85 -40.09
C ASP A 612 -3.33 9.88 -39.09
N GLU A 613 -3.26 10.16 -37.79
CA GLU A 613 -4.07 9.51 -36.75
C GLU A 613 -5.42 10.22 -36.66
N SER A 614 -6.46 9.53 -37.11
CA SER A 614 -7.82 9.74 -36.59
C SER A 614 -8.07 8.67 -35.52
N GLU A 615 -8.60 9.06 -34.35
CA GLU A 615 -9.19 8.13 -33.37
C GLU A 615 -9.98 7.04 -34.11
N ALA A 616 -9.43 5.84 -34.13
CA ALA A 616 -10.02 4.64 -34.73
C ALA A 616 -10.76 4.87 -36.07
N GLY A 617 -10.08 5.36 -37.11
CA GLY A 617 -10.51 5.18 -38.51
C GLY A 617 -12.03 5.24 -38.75
N ILE A 618 -12.70 6.30 -38.28
CA ILE A 618 -14.09 6.57 -38.67
C ILE A 618 -14.05 7.52 -39.86
N VAL A 619 -14.03 6.94 -41.06
CA VAL A 619 -14.81 7.53 -42.15
C VAL A 619 -16.25 7.53 -41.65
N TYR A 620 -16.85 8.71 -41.43
CA TYR A 620 -18.30 8.79 -41.18
C TYR A 620 -18.99 8.07 -42.34
N PRO A 621 -19.63 6.91 -42.12
CA PRO A 621 -20.17 6.14 -43.21
C PRO A 621 -21.39 6.93 -43.72
N LYS A 622 -21.24 7.57 -44.89
CA LYS A 622 -22.38 8.19 -45.58
C LYS A 622 -23.13 7.10 -46.31
N SER A 623 -24.45 7.08 -46.20
CA SER A 623 -25.26 6.22 -47.05
C SER A 623 -24.91 6.46 -48.52
N PHE A 624 -24.98 5.41 -49.35
CA PHE A 624 -24.84 5.51 -50.81
C PHE A 624 -25.89 6.43 -51.44
N ILE A 625 -26.94 6.77 -50.70
CA ILE A 625 -28.05 7.59 -51.16
C ILE A 625 -28.52 8.52 -50.05
N ASP A 626 -29.04 9.70 -50.41
CA ASP A 626 -29.68 10.63 -49.47
C ASP A 626 -31.15 10.93 -49.83
N ASN A 627 -31.82 11.70 -48.96
CA ASN A 627 -33.23 12.05 -49.13
C ASN A 627 -33.52 12.77 -50.46
N ASN A 628 -32.62 13.67 -50.90
CA ASN A 628 -32.84 14.45 -52.12
C ASN A 628 -32.75 13.54 -53.34
N GLN A 629 -31.78 12.62 -53.36
CA GLN A 629 -31.61 11.64 -54.42
C GLN A 629 -32.81 10.67 -54.51
N ILE A 630 -33.37 10.22 -53.37
CA ILE A 630 -34.60 9.39 -53.39
C ILE A 630 -35.78 10.16 -53.97
N LEU A 631 -35.91 11.46 -53.69
CA LEU A 631 -37.00 12.28 -54.21
C LEU A 631 -36.87 12.58 -55.71
N GLU A 632 -35.66 12.85 -56.19
CA GLU A 632 -35.40 13.26 -57.57
C GLU A 632 -35.35 12.09 -58.56
N GLU A 633 -34.83 10.93 -58.14
CA GLU A 633 -34.62 9.77 -59.02
C GLU A 633 -35.83 8.82 -59.07
N ASP A 634 -35.92 7.99 -60.12
CA ASP A 634 -36.89 6.90 -60.19
C ASP A 634 -36.37 5.60 -59.51
N VAL A 635 -37.25 4.60 -59.33
CA VAL A 635 -36.92 3.36 -58.61
C VAL A 635 -35.76 2.58 -59.26
N ASP A 636 -35.63 2.63 -60.59
CA ASP A 636 -34.55 1.93 -61.31
C ASP A 636 -33.22 2.70 -61.22
N SER A 637 -33.24 4.03 -61.23
CA SER A 637 -32.09 4.88 -60.92
C SER A 637 -31.61 4.72 -59.48
N ILE A 638 -32.53 4.69 -58.50
CA ILE A 638 -32.22 4.46 -57.08
C ILE A 638 -31.58 3.08 -56.91
N LEU A 639 -32.17 2.05 -57.51
CA LEU A 639 -31.61 0.70 -57.51
C LEU A 639 -30.21 0.69 -58.13
N LYS A 640 -30.01 1.41 -59.23
CA LYS A 640 -28.71 1.53 -59.86
C LYS A 640 -27.71 2.17 -58.89
N ILE A 641 -28.02 3.27 -58.21
CA ILE A 641 -27.12 3.91 -57.22
C ILE A 641 -26.73 2.93 -56.12
N LEU A 642 -27.70 2.21 -55.55
CA LEU A 642 -27.49 1.23 -54.50
C LEU A 642 -26.65 0.01 -54.97
N LEU A 643 -26.71 -0.34 -56.25
CA LEU A 643 -25.99 -1.49 -56.82
C LEU A 643 -24.67 -1.13 -57.56
N THR A 644 -24.53 0.06 -58.16
CA THR A 644 -23.38 0.47 -59.03
C THR A 644 -22.20 1.10 -58.30
N SER A 645 -22.12 1.02 -56.99
CA SER A 645 -20.90 1.37 -56.25
C SER A 645 -19.73 0.38 -56.47
N GLN A 646 -19.67 -0.32 -57.62
CA GLN A 646 -18.57 -1.18 -58.02
C GLN A 646 -18.09 -0.75 -59.40
N SER A 647 -16.97 -0.04 -59.46
CA SER A 647 -16.04 -0.24 -60.57
C SER A 647 -15.54 -1.69 -60.49
N GLU A 648 -15.42 -2.35 -61.65
CA GLU A 648 -14.99 -3.75 -61.82
C GLU A 648 -13.59 -4.09 -61.25
N SER A 649 -12.96 -3.20 -60.50
CA SER A 649 -11.64 -3.36 -59.87
C SER A 649 -11.66 -3.95 -58.46
N PHE A 650 -12.81 -4.26 -57.87
CA PHE A 650 -12.96 -4.64 -56.44
C PHE A 650 -13.51 -6.07 -56.21
N LEU A 651 -13.10 -7.05 -57.01
CA LEU A 651 -13.63 -8.43 -56.96
C LEU A 651 -12.87 -9.39 -56.00
N THR A 652 -12.06 -8.89 -55.07
CA THR A 652 -11.39 -9.72 -54.05
C THR A 652 -11.81 -9.28 -52.64
N ARG A 653 -12.32 -10.23 -51.86
CA ARG A 653 -12.89 -10.14 -50.50
C ARG A 653 -12.49 -8.89 -49.66
N LYS A 654 -13.54 -8.14 -49.28
CA LYS A 654 -13.74 -7.30 -48.07
C LYS A 654 -12.80 -6.11 -47.86
N ASP A 655 -13.17 -4.97 -48.46
CA ASP A 655 -12.75 -3.65 -48.00
C ASP A 655 -13.69 -3.18 -46.87
N PHE A 656 -13.18 -3.06 -45.64
CA PHE A 656 -13.89 -2.65 -44.41
C PHE A 656 -14.79 -1.41 -44.62
N TYR A 657 -14.39 -0.49 -45.49
CA TYR A 657 -15.15 0.73 -45.81
C TYR A 657 -16.45 0.45 -46.59
N SER A 658 -16.45 -0.55 -47.48
CA SER A 658 -17.63 -0.91 -48.28
C SER A 658 -18.72 -1.57 -47.43
N GLU A 659 -18.32 -2.33 -46.42
CA GLU A 659 -19.21 -2.99 -45.46
C GLU A 659 -19.84 -1.96 -44.52
N ARG A 660 -19.05 -1.05 -43.92
CA ARG A 660 -19.57 0.04 -43.07
C ARG A 660 -20.49 1.01 -43.81
N THR A 661 -20.20 1.30 -45.09
CA THR A 661 -21.06 2.14 -45.95
C THR A 661 -22.38 1.43 -46.30
N SER A 662 -22.34 0.10 -46.48
CA SER A 662 -23.55 -0.71 -46.71
C SER A 662 -24.42 -0.80 -45.45
N GLN A 663 -23.80 -0.90 -44.26
CA GLN A 663 -24.49 -0.83 -42.97
C GLN A 663 -25.15 0.53 -42.76
N ALA A 664 -24.42 1.64 -42.95
CA ALA A 664 -25.00 2.98 -42.82
C ALA A 664 -26.10 3.27 -43.87
N THR A 665 -26.01 2.65 -45.05
CA THR A 665 -27.10 2.71 -46.04
C THR A 665 -28.32 1.93 -45.58
N SER A 666 -28.13 0.76 -44.98
CA SER A 666 -29.24 0.01 -44.39
C SER A 666 -29.91 0.83 -43.28
N ASP A 667 -29.14 1.44 -42.38
CA ASP A 667 -29.64 2.29 -41.29
C ASP A 667 -30.38 3.53 -41.81
N PHE A 668 -29.86 4.15 -42.86
CA PHE A 668 -30.52 5.26 -43.53
C PHE A 668 -31.87 4.84 -44.14
N LEU A 669 -31.93 3.70 -44.85
CA LEU A 669 -33.16 3.19 -45.44
C LEU A 669 -34.19 2.78 -44.36
N ILE A 670 -33.76 2.14 -43.27
CA ILE A 670 -34.58 1.83 -42.09
C ILE A 670 -35.18 3.11 -41.52
N SER A 671 -34.34 4.12 -41.26
CA SER A 671 -34.79 5.41 -40.72
C SER A 671 -35.74 6.15 -41.65
N SER A 672 -35.57 5.98 -42.96
CA SER A 672 -36.40 6.61 -43.99
C SER A 672 -37.79 5.98 -44.08
N LEU A 673 -37.91 4.66 -43.88
CA LEU A 673 -39.21 4.00 -43.83
C LEU A 673 -40.10 4.55 -42.70
N ASN A 674 -39.50 4.98 -41.59
CA ASN A 674 -40.23 5.46 -40.39
C ASN A 674 -40.75 6.91 -40.49
N ARG A 675 -40.50 7.63 -41.61
CA ARG A 675 -40.78 9.09 -41.72
C ARG A 675 -42.15 9.47 -42.27
N ASP A 676 -42.97 8.50 -42.69
CA ASP A 676 -44.31 8.66 -43.29
C ASP A 676 -44.41 9.82 -44.33
N ASP A 677 -43.41 9.92 -45.20
CA ASP A 677 -43.27 10.95 -46.24
C ASP A 677 -43.10 10.32 -47.65
N GLU A 678 -42.92 11.15 -48.67
CA GLU A 678 -42.71 10.66 -50.05
C GLU A 678 -41.40 9.85 -50.21
N VAL A 679 -40.40 10.07 -49.35
CA VAL A 679 -39.18 9.26 -49.29
C VAL A 679 -39.54 7.86 -48.80
N SER A 680 -40.29 7.74 -47.70
CA SER A 680 -40.76 6.47 -47.15
C SER A 680 -41.56 5.66 -48.18
N LYS A 681 -42.50 6.28 -48.90
CA LYS A 681 -43.29 5.59 -49.96
C LYS A 681 -42.41 5.05 -51.08
N LYS A 682 -41.41 5.82 -51.53
CA LYS A 682 -40.48 5.38 -52.57
C LYS A 682 -39.55 4.27 -52.08
N VAL A 683 -39.05 4.34 -50.85
CA VAL A 683 -38.24 3.28 -50.23
C VAL A 683 -39.07 1.99 -50.07
N LYS A 684 -40.31 2.10 -49.59
CA LYS A 684 -41.24 0.97 -49.51
C LYS A 684 -41.47 0.34 -50.89
N LYS A 685 -41.74 1.15 -51.92
CA LYS A 685 -41.92 0.68 -53.30
C LYS A 685 -40.66 -0.01 -53.84
N LEU A 686 -39.49 0.55 -53.57
CA LEU A 686 -38.19 -0.03 -53.94
C LEU A 686 -37.99 -1.42 -53.31
N ILE A 687 -38.31 -1.59 -52.03
CA ILE A 687 -38.22 -2.88 -51.33
C ILE A 687 -39.19 -3.90 -51.94
N LEU A 688 -40.45 -3.50 -52.17
CA LEU A 688 -41.47 -4.38 -52.74
C LEU A 688 -41.17 -4.80 -54.18
N GLU A 689 -40.67 -3.90 -55.03
CA GLU A 689 -40.43 -4.18 -56.44
C GLU A 689 -39.04 -4.77 -56.72
N LYS A 690 -38.02 -4.39 -55.96
CA LYS A 690 -36.61 -4.68 -56.25
C LYS A 690 -35.86 -5.35 -55.09
N GLY A 691 -36.53 -5.71 -54.01
CA GLY A 691 -35.89 -6.24 -52.80
C GLY A 691 -35.03 -7.49 -53.02
N LEU A 692 -35.40 -8.37 -53.96
CA LEU A 692 -34.56 -9.54 -54.33
C LEU A 692 -33.16 -9.19 -54.83
N LEU A 693 -32.98 -8.01 -55.42
CA LEU A 693 -31.70 -7.52 -55.93
C LEU A 693 -30.91 -6.78 -54.85
N LEU A 694 -31.59 -6.19 -53.86
CA LEU A 694 -30.98 -5.44 -52.76
C LEU A 694 -30.51 -6.34 -51.62
N TYR A 695 -31.23 -7.44 -51.36
CA TYR A 695 -30.97 -8.33 -50.22
C TYR A 695 -29.50 -8.75 -50.07
N PRO A 696 -28.77 -9.20 -51.12
CA PRO A 696 -27.38 -9.66 -50.96
C PRO A 696 -26.39 -8.61 -50.43
N LYS A 697 -26.72 -7.31 -50.52
CA LYS A 697 -25.85 -6.21 -50.07
C LYS A 697 -26.36 -5.52 -48.81
N TYR A 698 -27.65 -5.65 -48.52
CA TYR A 698 -28.35 -4.91 -47.45
C TYR A 698 -29.22 -5.83 -46.60
N GLU A 699 -28.73 -7.03 -46.29
CA GLU A 699 -29.42 -8.05 -45.48
C GLU A 699 -30.04 -7.47 -44.19
N LYS A 700 -29.25 -6.67 -43.45
CA LYS A 700 -29.66 -5.94 -42.23
C LYS A 700 -31.02 -5.20 -42.39
N LEU A 701 -31.26 -4.54 -43.52
CA LEU A 701 -32.51 -3.82 -43.79
C LEU A 701 -33.73 -4.75 -43.73
N PHE A 702 -33.62 -5.94 -44.33
CA PHE A 702 -34.74 -6.87 -44.41
C PHE A 702 -34.98 -7.57 -43.07
N ILE A 703 -33.91 -7.90 -42.35
CA ILE A 703 -33.98 -8.49 -41.02
C ILE A 703 -34.61 -7.51 -40.01
N GLU A 704 -34.24 -6.23 -40.06
CA GLU A 704 -34.85 -5.20 -39.21
C GLU A 704 -36.37 -5.08 -39.47
N ILE A 705 -36.79 -5.11 -40.74
CA ILE A 705 -38.21 -5.08 -41.11
C ILE A 705 -38.96 -6.30 -40.54
N LEU A 706 -38.33 -7.47 -40.51
CA LEU A 706 -38.93 -8.70 -40.01
C LEU A 706 -39.02 -8.74 -38.49
N THR A 707 -38.02 -8.20 -37.79
CA THR A 707 -37.93 -8.26 -36.32
C THR A 707 -38.65 -7.11 -35.62
N ASN A 708 -38.83 -5.97 -36.28
CA ASN A 708 -39.50 -4.80 -35.72
C ASN A 708 -41.02 -4.83 -35.97
N ASP A 709 -41.81 -4.65 -34.90
CA ASP A 709 -43.26 -4.76 -34.96
C ASP A 709 -43.97 -3.59 -35.66
N ASP A 710 -43.32 -2.43 -35.79
CA ASP A 710 -43.90 -1.19 -36.29
C ASP A 710 -44.12 -1.17 -37.82
N TYR A 711 -43.50 -2.10 -38.56
CA TYR A 711 -43.66 -2.19 -40.01
C TYR A 711 -44.95 -2.91 -40.42
N ASP A 712 -45.56 -2.47 -41.52
CA ASP A 712 -46.82 -3.03 -42.00
C ASP A 712 -46.69 -4.46 -42.55
N SER A 713 -47.82 -5.17 -42.55
CA SER A 713 -47.88 -6.59 -42.91
C SER A 713 -47.46 -6.88 -44.36
N GLU A 714 -47.64 -5.93 -45.28
CA GLU A 714 -47.26 -6.12 -46.69
C GLU A 714 -45.73 -6.13 -46.82
N LEU A 715 -45.04 -5.16 -46.20
CA LEU A 715 -43.58 -5.11 -46.15
C LEU A 715 -42.99 -6.35 -45.45
N LYS A 716 -43.53 -6.74 -44.29
CA LYS A 716 -43.07 -7.94 -43.58
C LYS A 716 -43.24 -9.22 -44.40
N THR A 717 -44.40 -9.38 -45.04
CA THR A 717 -44.68 -10.57 -45.87
C THR A 717 -43.71 -10.66 -47.05
N GLU A 718 -43.43 -9.53 -47.71
CA GLU A 718 -42.52 -9.53 -48.86
C GLU A 718 -41.05 -9.70 -48.43
N SER A 719 -40.61 -9.03 -47.36
CA SER A 719 -39.28 -9.24 -46.76
C SER A 719 -39.08 -10.70 -46.35
N LEU A 720 -40.10 -11.36 -45.79
CA LEU A 720 -40.03 -12.78 -45.41
C LEU A 720 -39.88 -13.68 -46.64
N LYS A 721 -40.64 -13.43 -47.71
CA LYS A 721 -40.47 -14.18 -48.97
C LYS A 721 -39.08 -13.99 -49.57
N ILE A 722 -38.55 -12.78 -49.53
CA ILE A 722 -37.21 -12.45 -50.04
C ILE A 722 -36.16 -13.20 -49.21
N PHE A 723 -36.24 -13.11 -47.88
CA PHE A 723 -35.42 -13.85 -46.93
C PHE A 723 -35.44 -15.35 -47.26
N LEU A 724 -36.61 -15.99 -47.26
CA LEU A 724 -36.74 -17.43 -47.52
C LEU A 724 -36.18 -17.88 -48.88
N LYS A 725 -36.21 -17.00 -49.88
CA LYS A 725 -35.70 -17.27 -51.24
C LYS A 725 -34.19 -17.06 -51.35
N LYS A 726 -33.60 -16.25 -50.47
CA LYS A 726 -32.19 -15.88 -50.48
C LYS A 726 -31.37 -16.47 -49.33
N PHE A 727 -32.04 -17.06 -48.34
CA PHE A 727 -31.42 -17.79 -47.24
C PHE A 727 -30.47 -18.84 -47.80
N ASP A 728 -29.21 -18.73 -47.38
CA ASP A 728 -28.16 -19.64 -47.79
C ASP A 728 -28.14 -20.82 -46.83
N MET A 729 -28.00 -22.03 -47.38
CA MET A 729 -27.89 -23.23 -46.54
C MET A 729 -26.46 -23.49 -46.09
N ASP A 730 -25.50 -22.88 -46.76
CA ASP A 730 -24.08 -23.12 -46.56
C ASP A 730 -23.39 -21.95 -45.81
N SER A 731 -24.17 -20.95 -45.35
CA SER A 731 -23.70 -19.85 -44.49
C SER A 731 -24.74 -19.43 -43.43
N PHE A 732 -24.29 -18.78 -42.36
CA PHE A 732 -25.12 -18.27 -41.27
C PHE A 732 -24.60 -16.93 -40.70
N SER A 733 -25.32 -15.85 -41.00
CA SER A 733 -24.91 -14.48 -40.70
C SER A 733 -25.27 -14.04 -39.27
N TRP A 734 -24.66 -12.94 -38.82
CA TRP A 734 -25.04 -12.26 -37.58
C TRP A 734 -26.47 -11.68 -37.63
N GLU A 735 -26.96 -11.33 -38.81
CA GLU A 735 -28.32 -10.80 -38.95
C GLU A 735 -29.35 -11.94 -38.95
N GLU A 736 -29.00 -13.11 -39.50
CA GLU A 736 -29.80 -14.34 -39.37
C GLU A 736 -29.91 -14.78 -37.91
N GLU A 737 -28.82 -14.76 -37.14
CA GLU A 737 -28.86 -15.00 -35.69
C GLU A 737 -29.88 -14.08 -35.01
N LYS A 738 -29.83 -12.76 -35.26
CA LYS A 738 -30.77 -11.79 -34.67
C LYS A 738 -32.22 -12.08 -35.06
N LEU A 739 -32.47 -12.46 -36.31
CA LEU A 739 -33.82 -12.83 -36.75
C LEU A 739 -34.36 -14.01 -35.96
N PHE A 740 -33.64 -15.13 -35.95
CA PHE A 740 -34.09 -16.33 -35.25
C PHE A 740 -34.16 -16.10 -33.75
N GLN A 741 -33.26 -15.29 -33.20
CA GLN A 741 -33.29 -14.88 -31.82
C GLN A 741 -34.59 -14.12 -31.51
N GLY A 742 -34.95 -13.13 -32.33
CA GLY A 742 -36.21 -12.40 -32.21
C GLY A 742 -37.44 -13.30 -32.33
N LEU A 743 -37.46 -14.23 -33.29
CA LEU A 743 -38.56 -15.17 -33.48
C LEU A 743 -38.73 -16.12 -32.28
N ILE A 744 -37.64 -16.62 -31.70
CA ILE A 744 -37.67 -17.49 -30.52
C ILE A 744 -38.17 -16.72 -29.29
N ASP A 745 -37.70 -15.49 -29.08
CA ASP A 745 -38.07 -14.68 -27.92
C ASP A 745 -39.54 -14.23 -27.98
N LYS A 746 -40.08 -14.01 -29.18
CA LYS A 746 -41.51 -13.74 -29.43
C LYS A 746 -42.39 -14.99 -29.51
N GLU A 747 -41.81 -16.18 -29.38
CA GLU A 747 -42.49 -17.47 -29.47
C GLU A 747 -43.21 -17.72 -30.82
N GLU A 748 -42.69 -17.17 -31.93
CA GLU A 748 -43.26 -17.28 -33.29
C GLU A 748 -42.84 -18.58 -34.00
N PHE A 749 -42.99 -19.73 -33.34
CA PHE A 749 -42.48 -21.03 -33.82
C PHE A 749 -43.14 -21.59 -35.09
N GLU A 750 -44.23 -20.97 -35.55
CA GLU A 750 -44.91 -21.31 -36.81
C GLU A 750 -44.29 -20.59 -38.04
N SER A 751 -43.28 -19.74 -37.82
CA SER A 751 -42.59 -19.05 -38.91
C SER A 751 -41.95 -20.07 -39.87
N PRO A 752 -42.18 -19.97 -41.19
CA PRO A 752 -41.56 -20.86 -42.18
C PRO A 752 -40.04 -20.73 -42.23
N ALA A 753 -39.45 -19.69 -41.63
CA ALA A 753 -38.01 -19.53 -41.51
C ALA A 753 -37.36 -20.66 -40.68
N PHE A 754 -38.06 -21.23 -39.69
CA PHE A 754 -37.51 -22.33 -38.90
C PHE A 754 -37.31 -23.61 -39.71
N GLU A 755 -38.13 -23.86 -40.73
CA GLU A 755 -37.91 -25.01 -41.62
C GLU A 755 -36.63 -24.82 -42.45
N LYS A 756 -36.29 -23.57 -42.81
CA LYS A 756 -35.01 -23.24 -43.45
C LYS A 756 -33.83 -23.37 -42.50
N LEU A 757 -33.97 -22.92 -41.26
CA LEU A 757 -32.96 -23.10 -40.21
C LEU A 757 -32.59 -24.59 -40.03
N LEU A 758 -33.57 -25.49 -40.03
CA LEU A 758 -33.35 -26.94 -39.83
C LEU A 758 -32.77 -27.67 -41.05
N GLU A 759 -32.66 -26.99 -42.20
CA GLU A 759 -32.08 -27.49 -43.45
C GLU A 759 -30.62 -27.04 -43.67
N VAL A 760 -30.08 -26.17 -42.80
CA VAL A 760 -28.70 -25.65 -42.90
C VAL A 760 -27.67 -26.79 -42.89
N ASN A 761 -26.70 -26.69 -43.80
CA ASN A 761 -25.60 -27.63 -43.95
C ASN A 761 -24.46 -27.27 -42.98
N VAL A 762 -24.48 -27.90 -41.80
CA VAL A 762 -23.53 -27.61 -40.72
C VAL A 762 -22.06 -27.81 -41.07
N ASP A 763 -21.74 -28.61 -42.09
CA ASP A 763 -20.37 -28.91 -42.50
C ASP A 763 -19.74 -27.80 -43.38
N GLU A 764 -20.55 -26.91 -43.94
CA GLU A 764 -20.08 -25.79 -44.76
C GLU A 764 -19.92 -24.49 -43.94
N LEU A 765 -20.46 -24.45 -42.72
CA LEU A 765 -20.38 -23.29 -41.83
C LEU A 765 -18.96 -23.08 -41.32
N ASN A 766 -18.47 -21.84 -41.39
CA ASN A 766 -17.13 -21.52 -40.93
C ASN A 766 -17.00 -21.63 -39.40
N TYR A 767 -15.97 -22.35 -38.96
CA TYR A 767 -15.59 -22.49 -37.56
C TYR A 767 -14.14 -22.05 -37.28
N ASP A 768 -13.44 -21.49 -38.28
CA ASP A 768 -12.11 -20.91 -38.12
C ASP A 768 -12.18 -19.67 -37.22
N TYR A 769 -11.35 -19.63 -36.18
CA TYR A 769 -11.27 -18.52 -35.24
C TYR A 769 -9.83 -18.10 -34.97
N VAL A 770 -9.66 -16.85 -34.55
CA VAL A 770 -8.35 -16.18 -34.36
C VAL A 770 -7.83 -16.28 -32.92
N TYR A 771 -8.68 -16.69 -31.96
CA TYR A 771 -8.38 -16.69 -30.52
C TYR A 771 -8.48 -18.09 -29.89
N THR A 772 -7.80 -19.08 -30.45
CA THR A 772 -7.52 -20.30 -29.69
C THR A 772 -6.63 -19.91 -28.52
N ASP A 773 -7.07 -20.12 -27.28
CA ASP A 773 -6.12 -20.20 -26.18
C ASP A 773 -5.16 -21.34 -26.52
N LYS A 774 -3.97 -20.97 -27.01
CA LYS A 774 -2.97 -21.93 -27.51
C LYS A 774 -2.51 -22.89 -26.42
N ASP A 775 -2.75 -22.53 -25.16
CA ASP A 775 -2.37 -23.31 -24.00
C ASP A 775 -3.44 -24.33 -23.58
N ARG A 776 -4.67 -24.25 -24.12
CA ARG A 776 -5.81 -25.15 -23.78
C ARG A 776 -6.62 -25.60 -25.01
N PRO A 777 -5.99 -26.26 -26.00
CA PRO A 777 -6.61 -26.52 -27.30
C PRO A 777 -7.85 -27.44 -27.27
N GLU A 778 -8.01 -28.26 -26.22
CA GLU A 778 -9.19 -29.14 -26.07
C GLU A 778 -10.42 -28.47 -25.44
N LEU A 779 -10.28 -27.27 -24.86
CA LEU A 779 -11.34 -26.56 -24.15
C LEU A 779 -11.97 -25.51 -25.08
N LEU A 780 -13.26 -25.67 -25.39
CA LEU A 780 -14.00 -24.68 -26.16
C LEU A 780 -14.57 -23.61 -25.22
N GLU A 781 -13.98 -22.41 -25.26
CA GLU A 781 -14.51 -21.26 -24.52
C GLU A 781 -15.79 -20.72 -25.15
N VAL A 782 -16.67 -20.16 -24.31
CA VAL A 782 -18.00 -19.69 -24.74
C VAL A 782 -17.89 -18.60 -25.80
N ASP A 783 -16.93 -17.69 -25.62
CA ASP A 783 -16.68 -16.60 -26.53
C ASP A 783 -16.20 -17.11 -27.90
N ASP A 784 -15.39 -18.17 -27.93
CA ASP A 784 -14.99 -18.82 -29.19
C ASP A 784 -16.17 -19.54 -29.85
N PHE A 785 -17.02 -20.18 -29.05
CA PHE A 785 -18.23 -20.81 -29.55
C PHE A 785 -19.15 -19.78 -30.24
N ILE A 786 -19.56 -18.72 -29.54
CA ILE A 786 -20.56 -17.77 -30.08
C ILE A 786 -20.03 -16.87 -31.21
N ASN A 787 -18.72 -16.70 -31.37
CA ASN A 787 -18.16 -15.80 -32.39
C ASN A 787 -17.89 -16.48 -33.75
N THR A 788 -18.00 -17.80 -33.84
CA THR A 788 -17.94 -18.52 -35.11
C THR A 788 -19.31 -18.60 -35.79
N GLU A 789 -19.33 -18.79 -37.11
CA GLU A 789 -20.59 -18.96 -37.86
C GLU A 789 -21.31 -20.25 -37.46
N LEU A 790 -20.55 -21.35 -37.33
CA LEU A 790 -21.08 -22.62 -36.82
C LEU A 790 -21.65 -22.48 -35.40
N GLY A 791 -20.91 -21.87 -34.47
CA GLY A 791 -21.37 -21.78 -33.08
C GLY A 791 -22.52 -20.80 -32.86
N ARG A 792 -22.60 -19.70 -33.63
CA ARG A 792 -23.82 -18.85 -33.68
C ARG A 792 -25.04 -19.66 -34.06
N TYR A 793 -24.96 -20.41 -35.14
CA TYR A 793 -26.05 -21.28 -35.59
C TYR A 793 -26.44 -22.30 -34.50
N LEU A 794 -25.46 -22.97 -33.90
CA LEU A 794 -25.70 -23.94 -32.83
C LEU A 794 -26.30 -23.29 -31.57
N SER A 795 -25.92 -22.05 -31.24
CA SER A 795 -26.49 -21.30 -30.11
C SER A 795 -28.00 -21.04 -30.29
N ILE A 796 -28.43 -20.73 -31.52
CA ILE A 796 -29.84 -20.57 -31.88
C ILE A 796 -30.57 -21.90 -31.75
N LEU A 797 -29.98 -23.01 -32.21
CA LEU A 797 -30.56 -24.34 -32.03
C LEU A 797 -30.70 -24.72 -30.54
N ILE A 798 -29.71 -24.41 -29.70
CA ILE A 798 -29.76 -24.64 -28.26
C ILE A 798 -30.92 -23.84 -27.65
N LYS A 799 -31.06 -22.56 -28.01
CA LYS A 799 -32.15 -21.72 -27.50
C LYS A 799 -33.51 -22.19 -27.99
N LEU A 800 -33.63 -22.58 -29.26
CA LEU A 800 -34.84 -23.17 -29.84
C LEU A 800 -35.21 -24.47 -29.13
N ASN A 801 -34.26 -25.36 -28.86
CA ASN A 801 -34.49 -26.62 -28.15
C ASN A 801 -35.05 -26.41 -26.72
N LYS A 802 -34.66 -25.32 -26.05
CA LYS A 802 -35.19 -24.97 -24.73
C LYS A 802 -36.65 -24.51 -24.80
N LYS A 803 -37.03 -23.80 -25.86
CA LYS A 803 -38.33 -23.12 -26.02
C LYS A 803 -39.38 -23.90 -26.81
N ASP A 804 -38.99 -24.63 -27.85
CA ASP A 804 -39.88 -25.45 -28.69
C ASP A 804 -39.57 -26.95 -28.57
N HIS A 805 -40.45 -27.65 -27.87
CA HIS A 805 -40.31 -29.08 -27.62
C HIS A 805 -40.53 -29.95 -28.85
N SER A 806 -41.26 -29.46 -29.87
CA SER A 806 -41.63 -30.26 -31.04
C SER A 806 -40.43 -30.57 -31.96
N ARG A 807 -39.43 -29.67 -31.98
CA ARG A 807 -38.26 -29.75 -32.86
C ARG A 807 -37.02 -30.40 -32.21
N ARG A 808 -37.08 -30.74 -30.93
CA ARG A 808 -35.93 -31.29 -30.16
C ARG A 808 -35.26 -32.50 -30.80
N SER A 809 -36.04 -33.46 -31.29
CA SER A 809 -35.48 -34.66 -31.93
C SER A 809 -34.71 -34.33 -33.20
N LYS A 810 -35.20 -33.36 -33.99
CA LYS A 810 -34.54 -32.90 -35.21
C LYS A 810 -33.28 -32.10 -34.89
N ILE A 811 -33.34 -31.20 -33.91
CA ILE A 811 -32.18 -30.45 -33.42
C ILE A 811 -31.08 -31.37 -32.90
N LYS A 812 -31.42 -32.38 -32.08
CA LYS A 812 -30.47 -33.41 -31.63
C LYS A 812 -29.79 -34.11 -32.81
N SER A 813 -30.55 -34.46 -33.85
CA SER A 813 -29.99 -35.09 -35.05
C SER A 813 -29.04 -34.18 -35.82
N ILE A 814 -29.31 -32.87 -35.90
CA ILE A 814 -28.43 -31.89 -36.55
C ILE A 814 -27.14 -31.73 -35.75
N VAL A 815 -27.26 -31.56 -34.43
CA VAL A 815 -26.07 -31.43 -33.57
C VAL A 815 -25.21 -32.70 -33.65
N SER A 816 -25.81 -33.90 -33.67
CA SER A 816 -25.08 -35.15 -33.84
C SER A 816 -24.32 -35.28 -35.17
N SER A 817 -24.68 -34.53 -36.22
CA SER A 817 -23.98 -34.56 -37.52
C SER A 817 -22.87 -33.51 -37.66
N VAL A 818 -22.69 -32.61 -36.68
CA VAL A 818 -21.64 -31.58 -36.72
C VAL A 818 -20.25 -32.23 -36.75
N THR A 819 -19.43 -31.90 -37.76
CA THR A 819 -18.11 -32.52 -37.94
C THR A 819 -17.09 -32.12 -36.85
N PRO A 820 -16.89 -30.83 -36.50
CA PRO A 820 -15.98 -30.45 -35.41
C PRO A 820 -16.44 -31.03 -34.05
N ASN A 821 -15.57 -31.83 -33.43
CA ASN A 821 -15.92 -32.61 -32.24
C ASN A 821 -16.27 -31.70 -31.06
N GLU A 822 -15.49 -30.65 -30.84
CA GLU A 822 -15.60 -29.72 -29.73
C GLU A 822 -16.93 -28.98 -29.73
N PHE A 823 -17.34 -28.47 -30.91
CA PHE A 823 -18.64 -27.80 -31.12
C PHE A 823 -19.82 -28.74 -30.97
N ARG A 824 -19.67 -29.98 -31.47
CA ARG A 824 -20.68 -31.03 -31.32
C ARG A 824 -20.89 -31.38 -29.85
N GLU A 825 -19.82 -31.70 -29.13
CA GLU A 825 -19.84 -32.09 -27.72
C GLU A 825 -20.41 -30.97 -26.83
N TYR A 826 -19.95 -29.73 -27.02
CA TYR A 826 -20.49 -28.56 -26.32
C TYR A 826 -21.99 -28.42 -26.55
N SER A 827 -22.43 -28.49 -27.80
CA SER A 827 -23.85 -28.38 -28.13
C SER A 827 -24.67 -29.54 -27.56
N GLN A 828 -24.16 -30.77 -27.61
CA GLN A 828 -24.82 -31.94 -27.00
C GLN A 828 -25.05 -31.76 -25.49
N GLY A 829 -24.05 -31.23 -24.77
CA GLY A 829 -24.18 -30.85 -23.37
C GLY A 829 -25.24 -29.77 -23.14
N ALA A 830 -25.27 -28.74 -23.98
CA ALA A 830 -26.19 -27.61 -23.85
C ALA A 830 -27.65 -27.92 -24.23
N LEU A 831 -27.90 -29.00 -24.96
CA LEU A 831 -29.26 -29.44 -25.31
C LEU A 831 -30.02 -30.08 -24.14
N PHE A 832 -29.35 -30.41 -23.03
CA PHE A 832 -30.02 -30.96 -21.86
C PHE A 832 -30.93 -29.94 -21.17
N THR A 833 -31.96 -30.46 -20.53
CA THR A 833 -32.89 -29.68 -19.70
C THR A 833 -32.97 -30.24 -18.29
N VAL A 834 -33.40 -29.41 -17.35
CA VAL A 834 -33.55 -29.77 -15.93
C VAL A 834 -34.43 -31.03 -15.75
N ASP A 835 -35.36 -31.32 -16.67
CA ASP A 835 -36.28 -32.46 -16.58
C ASP A 835 -35.81 -33.74 -17.29
N SER A 836 -34.76 -33.67 -18.12
CA SER A 836 -34.16 -34.84 -18.79
C SER A 836 -33.00 -35.44 -17.99
N SER A 837 -32.71 -36.73 -18.17
CA SER A 837 -31.43 -37.32 -17.71
C SER A 837 -30.44 -37.39 -18.85
N ILE A 838 -29.16 -37.46 -18.50
CA ILE A 838 -28.11 -37.58 -19.51
C ILE A 838 -28.15 -38.97 -20.17
N ASP A 839 -28.29 -38.99 -21.48
CA ASP A 839 -28.39 -40.18 -22.32
C ASP A 839 -27.18 -40.38 -23.25
N LEU A 840 -26.10 -39.60 -23.05
CA LEU A 840 -24.84 -39.74 -23.78
C LEU A 840 -24.02 -40.94 -23.27
N GLU A 841 -23.37 -41.64 -24.20
CA GLU A 841 -22.46 -42.76 -23.91
C GLU A 841 -21.09 -42.28 -23.39
N GLU A 842 -20.62 -41.14 -23.89
CA GLU A 842 -19.35 -40.52 -23.51
C GLU A 842 -19.60 -39.07 -23.06
N ILE A 843 -18.95 -38.64 -21.98
CA ILE A 843 -19.04 -37.29 -21.45
C ILE A 843 -17.63 -36.69 -21.48
N THR A 844 -17.46 -35.68 -22.31
CA THR A 844 -16.19 -34.96 -22.49
C THR A 844 -16.18 -33.63 -21.73
N ILE A 845 -15.01 -32.97 -21.68
CA ILE A 845 -14.84 -31.61 -21.13
C ILE A 845 -15.85 -30.63 -21.75
N ASN A 846 -15.97 -30.64 -23.08
CA ASN A 846 -16.88 -29.75 -23.81
C ASN A 846 -18.35 -30.12 -23.54
N THR A 847 -18.67 -31.40 -23.37
CA THR A 847 -20.01 -31.82 -22.94
C THR A 847 -20.37 -31.25 -21.56
N PHE A 848 -19.43 -31.24 -20.61
CA PHE A 848 -19.62 -30.65 -19.28
C PHE A 848 -19.77 -29.12 -19.34
N GLN A 849 -18.97 -28.44 -20.17
CA GLN A 849 -19.09 -27.01 -20.43
C GLN A 849 -20.48 -26.65 -20.96
N GLY A 850 -20.93 -27.34 -22.02
CA GLY A 850 -22.26 -27.15 -22.57
C GLY A 850 -23.39 -27.43 -21.57
N TYR A 851 -23.25 -28.47 -20.75
CA TYR A 851 -24.21 -28.74 -19.68
C TYR A 851 -24.28 -27.59 -18.68
N SER A 852 -23.12 -27.07 -18.27
CA SER A 852 -23.02 -25.95 -17.31
C SER A 852 -23.48 -24.61 -17.90
N PHE A 853 -23.37 -24.44 -19.22
CA PHE A 853 -23.99 -23.33 -19.94
C PHE A 853 -25.52 -23.29 -19.80
N SER A 854 -26.15 -24.46 -19.61
CA SER A 854 -27.61 -24.58 -19.69
C SER A 854 -28.30 -24.94 -18.38
N ILE A 855 -27.59 -25.56 -17.45
CA ILE A 855 -28.15 -26.09 -16.21
C ILE A 855 -27.22 -25.76 -15.04
N SER A 856 -27.81 -25.32 -13.93
CA SER A 856 -27.14 -25.22 -12.63
C SER A 856 -27.62 -26.36 -11.72
N GLY A 857 -26.71 -27.26 -11.33
CA GLY A 857 -26.98 -28.43 -10.50
C GLY A 857 -27.12 -29.76 -11.27
N PHE A 858 -27.36 -30.84 -10.53
CA PHE A 858 -27.45 -32.21 -11.06
C PHE A 858 -28.64 -32.97 -10.52
N LYS A 859 -29.10 -33.95 -11.29
CA LYS A 859 -29.86 -35.07 -10.74
C LYS A 859 -28.90 -36.07 -10.11
N GLU A 860 -29.30 -36.63 -8.99
CA GLU A 860 -28.49 -37.59 -8.23
C GLU A 860 -28.00 -38.77 -9.09
N LYS A 861 -28.86 -39.29 -9.97
CA LYS A 861 -28.53 -40.38 -10.91
C LYS A 861 -27.51 -40.02 -12.00
N ASP A 862 -27.32 -38.74 -12.29
CA ASP A 862 -26.44 -38.26 -13.35
C ASP A 862 -25.03 -37.90 -12.81
N LEU A 863 -24.91 -37.61 -11.51
CA LEU A 863 -23.63 -37.29 -10.83
C LEU A 863 -22.53 -38.34 -11.08
N ALA A 864 -22.87 -39.64 -11.04
CA ALA A 864 -21.91 -40.71 -11.24
C ALA A 864 -21.32 -40.72 -12.66
N LYS A 865 -22.08 -40.25 -13.65
CA LYS A 865 -21.62 -40.18 -15.04
C LYS A 865 -20.67 -39.02 -15.27
N PHE A 866 -20.89 -37.89 -14.58
CA PHE A 866 -20.03 -36.72 -14.68
C PHE A 866 -18.73 -36.81 -13.87
N LYS A 867 -18.64 -37.74 -12.91
CA LYS A 867 -17.46 -37.87 -12.04
C LYS A 867 -16.12 -37.95 -12.80
N PRO A 868 -15.95 -38.76 -13.86
CA PRO A 868 -14.66 -38.87 -14.58
C PRO A 868 -14.22 -37.54 -15.21
N VAL A 869 -15.14 -36.83 -15.89
CA VAL A 869 -14.81 -35.53 -16.49
C VAL A 869 -14.55 -34.47 -15.42
N GLY A 870 -15.26 -34.52 -14.28
CA GLY A 870 -14.99 -33.62 -13.16
C GLY A 870 -13.59 -33.80 -12.59
N GLN A 871 -13.11 -35.05 -12.46
CA GLN A 871 -11.72 -35.33 -12.07
C GLN A 871 -10.71 -34.81 -13.10
N GLU A 872 -11.01 -34.97 -14.39
CA GLU A 872 -10.15 -34.44 -15.46
C GLU A 872 -10.06 -32.91 -15.45
N LEU A 873 -11.18 -32.21 -15.26
CA LEU A 873 -11.24 -30.74 -15.16
C LEU A 873 -10.41 -30.22 -13.98
N LEU A 874 -10.53 -30.85 -12.80
CA LEU A 874 -9.73 -30.50 -11.62
C LEU A 874 -8.25 -30.77 -11.82
N LYS A 875 -7.90 -31.90 -12.45
CA LYS A 875 -6.51 -32.25 -12.78
C LYS A 875 -5.87 -31.27 -13.76
N LYS A 876 -6.61 -30.83 -14.78
CA LYS A 876 -6.11 -29.90 -15.80
C LYS A 876 -6.17 -28.42 -15.37
N GLY A 877 -6.95 -28.09 -14.34
CA GLY A 877 -7.17 -26.72 -13.91
C GLY A 877 -8.16 -25.94 -14.78
N TYR A 878 -9.01 -26.64 -15.53
CA TYR A 878 -9.94 -26.04 -16.49
C TYR A 878 -11.23 -25.60 -15.82
N VAL A 879 -11.12 -24.63 -14.91
CA VAL A 879 -12.24 -24.06 -14.15
C VAL A 879 -12.47 -22.63 -14.57
N ASN A 880 -13.68 -22.32 -15.05
CA ASN A 880 -14.08 -20.99 -15.49
C ASN A 880 -15.45 -20.63 -14.91
N ASN A 881 -15.87 -19.37 -15.06
CA ASN A 881 -17.13 -18.87 -14.50
C ASN A 881 -18.37 -19.65 -14.97
N LEU A 882 -18.27 -20.35 -16.12
CA LEU A 882 -19.37 -21.15 -16.65
C LEU A 882 -19.51 -22.48 -15.91
N ASN A 883 -18.40 -23.19 -15.70
CA ASN A 883 -18.43 -24.56 -15.20
C ASN A 883 -18.22 -24.69 -13.68
N GLN A 884 -17.71 -23.64 -13.02
CA GLN A 884 -17.25 -23.66 -11.62
C GLN A 884 -18.32 -24.16 -10.65
N ASN A 885 -19.55 -23.63 -10.74
CA ASN A 885 -20.66 -24.01 -9.87
C ASN A 885 -20.94 -25.52 -9.89
N ASN A 886 -21.13 -26.06 -11.10
CA ASN A 886 -21.43 -27.47 -11.28
C ASN A 886 -20.22 -28.34 -10.92
N LEU A 887 -19.01 -27.92 -11.27
CA LEU A 887 -17.81 -28.68 -10.93
C LEU A 887 -17.65 -28.81 -9.42
N PHE A 888 -17.81 -27.72 -8.66
CA PHE A 888 -17.66 -27.74 -7.20
C PHE A 888 -18.79 -28.51 -6.51
N LEU A 889 -20.04 -28.42 -7.00
CA LEU A 889 -21.13 -29.26 -6.50
C LEU A 889 -20.85 -30.76 -6.76
N LEU A 890 -20.39 -31.11 -7.96
CA LEU A 890 -20.00 -32.47 -8.30
C LEU A 890 -18.85 -32.95 -7.41
N ALA A 891 -17.86 -32.09 -7.18
CA ALA A 891 -16.70 -32.38 -6.35
C ALA A 891 -17.12 -32.71 -4.91
N LEU A 892 -17.90 -31.84 -4.28
CA LEU A 892 -18.45 -32.02 -2.94
C LEU A 892 -19.30 -33.30 -2.80
N CYS A 893 -20.03 -33.68 -3.86
CA CYS A 893 -20.92 -34.84 -3.82
C CYS A 893 -20.25 -36.18 -4.17
N LYS A 894 -19.21 -36.22 -5.02
CA LYS A 894 -18.71 -37.47 -5.60
C LYS A 894 -17.19 -37.61 -5.76
N ILE A 895 -16.42 -36.55 -5.55
CA ILE A 895 -14.97 -36.57 -5.74
C ILE A 895 -14.31 -36.39 -4.38
N ASN A 896 -13.63 -37.43 -3.90
CA ASN A 896 -12.79 -37.34 -2.73
C ASN A 896 -11.43 -36.73 -3.13
N PRO A 897 -11.05 -35.55 -2.63
CA PRO A 897 -9.77 -34.94 -2.96
C PRO A 897 -8.59 -35.68 -2.31
N SER A 898 -8.82 -36.42 -1.23
CA SER A 898 -7.79 -37.20 -0.53
C SER A 898 -7.61 -38.64 -1.07
N ASP A 899 -8.28 -39.01 -2.17
CA ASP A 899 -8.04 -40.29 -2.85
C ASP A 899 -6.75 -40.20 -3.66
N GLU A 900 -5.84 -41.16 -3.51
CA GLU A 900 -4.56 -41.23 -4.26
C GLU A 900 -4.73 -41.16 -5.78
N LYS A 901 -5.92 -41.52 -6.30
CA LYS A 901 -6.24 -41.47 -7.74
C LYS A 901 -6.81 -40.13 -8.20
N THR A 902 -7.12 -39.22 -7.29
CA THR A 902 -7.62 -37.88 -7.61
C THR A 902 -6.44 -36.92 -7.68
N GLU A 903 -6.16 -36.40 -8.88
CA GLU A 903 -5.18 -35.34 -9.07
C GLU A 903 -5.90 -33.98 -9.18
N VAL A 904 -5.39 -32.97 -8.49
CA VAL A 904 -5.96 -31.61 -8.47
C VAL A 904 -4.86 -30.60 -8.79
N ASN A 905 -5.12 -29.70 -9.73
CA ASN A 905 -4.25 -28.58 -10.03
C ASN A 905 -4.56 -27.40 -9.09
N TRP A 906 -3.87 -27.37 -7.95
CA TRP A 906 -4.08 -26.36 -6.91
C TRP A 906 -3.66 -24.93 -7.32
N SER A 907 -2.78 -24.78 -8.30
CA SER A 907 -2.30 -23.46 -8.74
C SER A 907 -3.24 -22.76 -9.73
N GLU A 908 -3.98 -23.52 -10.54
CA GLU A 908 -4.88 -22.96 -11.57
C GLU A 908 -6.34 -22.83 -11.10
N VAL A 909 -6.75 -23.60 -10.08
CA VAL A 909 -8.14 -23.61 -9.60
C VAL A 909 -8.32 -22.73 -8.39
N ASN A 910 -9.22 -21.75 -8.49
CA ASN A 910 -9.63 -20.91 -7.37
C ASN A 910 -10.80 -21.53 -6.58
N PHE A 911 -10.52 -22.06 -5.38
CA PHE A 911 -11.49 -22.73 -4.50
C PHE A 911 -12.30 -21.80 -3.60
N SER A 912 -12.13 -20.48 -3.69
CA SER A 912 -12.85 -19.52 -2.83
C SER A 912 -14.37 -19.72 -2.88
N TRP A 913 -14.89 -19.97 -4.09
CA TRP A 913 -16.31 -20.20 -4.28
C TRP A 913 -16.80 -21.55 -3.71
N LEU A 914 -15.94 -22.58 -3.66
CA LEU A 914 -16.28 -23.86 -3.02
C LEU A 914 -16.51 -23.65 -1.51
N ILE A 915 -15.67 -22.83 -0.85
CA ILE A 915 -15.81 -22.46 0.57
C ILE A 915 -17.17 -21.79 0.81
N VAL A 916 -17.55 -20.85 -0.05
CA VAL A 916 -18.85 -20.17 -0.01
C VAL A 916 -20.01 -21.17 -0.14
N ILE A 917 -19.95 -22.10 -1.11
CA ILE A 917 -20.96 -23.16 -1.28
C ILE A 917 -21.11 -24.00 -0.02
N ILE A 918 -20.01 -24.41 0.63
CA ILE A 918 -20.06 -25.19 1.87
C ILE A 918 -20.75 -24.41 2.99
N LEU A 919 -20.34 -23.15 3.21
CA LEU A 919 -20.80 -22.35 4.34
C LEU A 919 -22.27 -21.93 4.22
N GLN A 920 -22.76 -21.69 3.01
CA GLN A 920 -24.13 -21.21 2.77
C GLN A 920 -25.14 -22.36 2.51
N SER A 921 -24.68 -23.59 2.31
CA SER A 921 -25.56 -24.72 1.97
C SER A 921 -26.12 -25.44 3.20
N ASN A 922 -27.45 -25.61 3.23
CA ASN A 922 -28.13 -26.48 4.21
C ASN A 922 -27.91 -27.98 3.96
N VAL A 923 -27.30 -28.36 2.84
CA VAL A 923 -27.01 -29.75 2.49
C VAL A 923 -25.70 -30.18 3.15
N GLU A 924 -25.67 -31.39 3.70
CA GLU A 924 -24.43 -32.03 4.14
C GLU A 924 -23.85 -32.83 2.98
N PHE A 925 -22.72 -32.35 2.43
CA PHE A 925 -22.10 -33.01 1.29
C PHE A 925 -21.20 -34.16 1.74
N GLU A 926 -21.09 -35.19 0.89
CA GLU A 926 -20.34 -36.42 1.19
C GLU A 926 -18.85 -36.14 1.46
N TYR A 927 -18.23 -35.21 0.73
CA TYR A 927 -16.80 -34.90 0.81
C TYR A 927 -16.48 -33.49 1.32
N GLU A 928 -17.41 -32.80 1.99
CA GLU A 928 -17.17 -31.42 2.45
C GLU A 928 -15.95 -31.30 3.37
N SER A 929 -15.80 -32.20 4.35
CA SER A 929 -14.70 -32.13 5.31
C SER A 929 -13.33 -32.35 4.64
N GLN A 930 -13.27 -33.28 3.68
CA GLN A 930 -12.04 -33.58 2.94
C GLN A 930 -11.65 -32.41 2.05
N TRP A 931 -12.61 -31.80 1.34
CA TRP A 931 -12.33 -30.60 0.54
C TRP A 931 -11.89 -29.42 1.42
N THR A 932 -12.56 -29.16 2.54
CA THR A 932 -12.13 -28.13 3.49
C THR A 932 -10.68 -28.37 3.96
N LYS A 933 -10.35 -29.60 4.36
CA LYS A 933 -9.01 -29.96 4.82
C LYS A 933 -7.95 -29.75 3.74
N GLU A 934 -8.17 -30.29 2.54
CA GLU A 934 -7.19 -30.20 1.45
C GLU A 934 -7.01 -28.75 0.97
N ILE A 935 -8.08 -27.93 0.96
CA ILE A 935 -7.97 -26.50 0.64
C ILE A 935 -7.07 -25.79 1.66
N ILE A 936 -7.24 -26.05 2.96
CA ILE A 936 -6.40 -25.45 4.01
C ILE A 936 -4.94 -25.92 3.85
N LEU A 937 -4.70 -27.21 3.64
CA LEU A 937 -3.34 -27.76 3.54
C LEU A 937 -2.59 -27.32 2.27
N ASN A 938 -3.30 -26.95 1.20
CA ASN A 938 -2.71 -26.45 -0.05
C ASN A 938 -2.72 -24.90 -0.15
N ASP A 939 -3.14 -24.20 0.90
CA ASP A 939 -3.13 -22.73 0.98
C ASP A 939 -1.77 -22.21 1.44
N THR A 940 -0.82 -22.15 0.50
CA THR A 940 0.57 -21.75 0.79
C THR A 940 0.76 -20.23 0.83
N ASP A 941 -0.11 -19.45 0.18
CA ASP A 941 -0.07 -17.99 0.16
C ASP A 941 -1.02 -17.34 1.19
N GLY A 942 -1.84 -18.12 1.88
CA GLY A 942 -2.77 -17.66 2.90
C GLY A 942 -4.07 -17.05 2.38
N LYS A 943 -4.27 -17.07 1.05
CA LYS A 943 -5.45 -16.50 0.39
C LYS A 943 -6.73 -17.21 0.82
N TYR A 944 -6.71 -18.54 0.94
CA TYR A 944 -7.91 -19.26 1.37
C TYR A 944 -8.21 -19.04 2.85
N GLY A 945 -7.20 -18.95 3.72
CA GLY A 945 -7.37 -18.53 5.11
C GLY A 945 -8.07 -17.17 5.25
N MET A 946 -7.69 -16.20 4.41
CA MET A 946 -8.36 -14.90 4.34
C MET A 946 -9.81 -15.03 3.85
N ASN A 947 -10.04 -15.80 2.79
CA ASN A 947 -11.39 -16.04 2.27
C ASN A 947 -12.29 -16.75 3.29
N ILE A 948 -11.74 -17.63 4.12
CA ILE A 948 -12.47 -18.29 5.21
C ILE A 948 -12.91 -17.26 6.24
N LEU A 949 -12.00 -16.39 6.71
CA LEU A 949 -12.36 -15.30 7.65
C LEU A 949 -13.52 -14.45 7.11
N HIS A 950 -13.44 -14.04 5.85
CA HIS A 950 -14.49 -13.27 5.18
C HIS A 950 -15.81 -14.04 5.06
N SER A 951 -15.75 -15.28 4.55
CA SER A 951 -16.96 -16.07 4.30
C SER A 951 -17.67 -16.45 5.60
N LEU A 952 -16.93 -16.62 6.70
CA LEU A 952 -17.51 -16.85 8.04
C LEU A 952 -18.25 -15.62 8.59
N ALA A 953 -17.84 -14.42 8.17
CA ALA A 953 -18.47 -13.17 8.59
C ALA A 953 -19.78 -12.89 7.83
N GLU A 954 -20.02 -13.53 6.68
CA GLU A 954 -21.24 -13.30 5.89
C GLU A 954 -22.52 -13.70 6.65
N GLU A 955 -23.59 -12.91 6.47
CA GLU A 955 -24.88 -13.15 7.14
C GLU A 955 -25.47 -14.52 6.78
N ASN A 956 -25.31 -14.93 5.53
CA ASN A 956 -25.86 -16.18 4.99
C ASN A 956 -25.02 -17.43 5.31
N ALA A 957 -23.83 -17.29 5.91
CA ALA A 957 -23.06 -18.42 6.39
C ALA A 957 -23.78 -19.11 7.56
N LEU A 958 -23.90 -20.44 7.52
CA LEU A 958 -24.57 -21.21 8.55
C LEU A 958 -23.63 -21.46 9.73
N LEU A 959 -24.04 -21.12 10.96
CA LEU A 959 -23.21 -21.25 12.16
C LEU A 959 -22.66 -22.67 12.35
N ALA A 960 -23.48 -23.71 12.16
CA ALA A 960 -23.04 -25.10 12.29
C ALA A 960 -21.95 -25.48 11.26
N LYS A 961 -22.01 -24.92 10.04
CA LYS A 961 -20.98 -25.12 9.01
C LYS A 961 -19.71 -24.36 9.36
N ALA A 962 -19.85 -23.13 9.85
CA ALA A 962 -18.77 -22.30 10.34
C ALA A 962 -17.99 -22.97 11.49
N GLU A 963 -18.68 -23.53 12.48
CA GLU A 963 -18.07 -24.28 13.59
C GLU A 963 -17.30 -25.51 13.10
N LYS A 964 -17.86 -26.27 12.16
CA LYS A 964 -17.20 -27.41 11.52
C LYS A 964 -15.94 -26.98 10.77
N PHE A 965 -16.00 -25.84 10.07
CA PHE A 965 -14.86 -25.27 9.36
C PHE A 965 -13.73 -24.88 10.33
N PHE A 966 -14.07 -24.21 11.43
CA PHE A 966 -13.12 -23.86 12.49
C PHE A 966 -12.45 -25.09 13.10
N GLN A 967 -13.20 -26.15 13.41
CA GLN A 967 -12.65 -27.40 13.95
C GLN A 967 -11.63 -28.03 13.00
N ILE A 968 -11.94 -28.10 11.70
CA ILE A 968 -11.00 -28.65 10.71
C ILE A 968 -9.74 -27.77 10.60
N PHE A 969 -9.90 -26.44 10.63
CA PHE A 969 -8.76 -25.51 10.62
C PHE A 969 -7.88 -25.72 11.86
N GLU A 970 -8.48 -25.81 13.05
CA GLU A 970 -7.77 -26.08 14.31
C GLU A 970 -6.99 -27.40 14.27
N GLU A 971 -7.57 -28.46 13.69
CA GLU A 971 -6.88 -29.73 13.49
C GLU A 971 -5.69 -29.65 12.54
N CYS A 972 -5.76 -28.78 11.53
CA CYS A 972 -4.76 -28.66 10.46
C CYS A 972 -3.74 -27.53 10.68
N ILE A 973 -3.88 -26.71 11.74
CA ILE A 973 -3.10 -25.48 11.92
C ILE A 973 -1.58 -25.70 11.95
N ASN A 974 -1.13 -26.86 12.44
CA ASN A 974 0.28 -27.22 12.49
C ASN A 974 0.88 -27.50 11.10
N ASP A 975 0.05 -28.05 10.20
CA ASP A 975 0.43 -28.40 8.83
C ASP A 975 0.08 -27.29 7.82
N TYR A 976 -0.61 -26.24 8.26
CA TYR A 976 -0.97 -25.07 7.45
C TYR A 976 0.26 -24.21 7.15
N GLU A 977 0.63 -24.02 5.88
CA GLU A 977 1.85 -23.28 5.51
C GLU A 977 1.62 -21.77 5.33
N GLY A 978 0.39 -21.36 4.96
CA GLY A 978 0.05 -19.98 4.62
C GLY A 978 0.13 -18.96 5.77
N LYS A 979 0.16 -17.69 5.38
CA LYS A 979 0.09 -16.53 6.28
C LYS A 979 -1.15 -15.71 5.93
N VAL A 980 -2.07 -15.59 6.87
CA VAL A 980 -3.40 -15.00 6.64
C VAL A 980 -3.37 -13.50 6.87
N SER A 981 -3.81 -12.74 5.86
CA SER A 981 -4.13 -11.31 6.04
C SER A 981 -5.36 -11.13 6.92
N ILE A 982 -5.27 -10.19 7.87
CA ILE A 982 -6.34 -9.88 8.83
C ILE A 982 -6.91 -8.46 8.66
N GLU A 983 -6.56 -7.75 7.59
CA GLU A 983 -6.86 -6.31 7.42
C GLU A 983 -8.36 -6.00 7.47
N SER A 984 -9.18 -6.90 6.95
CA SER A 984 -10.65 -6.80 6.90
C SER A 984 -11.37 -7.42 8.11
N LEU A 985 -10.62 -8.09 8.99
CA LEU A 985 -11.20 -8.79 10.13
C LEU A 985 -11.83 -7.85 11.17
N PRO A 986 -11.25 -6.67 11.49
CA PRO A 986 -11.89 -5.72 12.40
C PRO A 986 -13.29 -5.32 11.94
N ASP A 987 -13.43 -4.94 10.66
CA ASP A 987 -14.71 -4.57 10.06
C ASP A 987 -15.69 -5.75 10.11
N SER A 988 -15.21 -6.95 9.77
CA SER A 988 -16.01 -8.20 9.82
C SER A 988 -16.55 -8.51 11.22
N ILE A 989 -15.77 -8.20 12.27
CA ILE A 989 -16.16 -8.41 13.69
C ILE A 989 -17.08 -7.29 14.18
N GLU A 990 -16.92 -6.08 13.67
CA GLU A 990 -17.77 -4.92 13.99
C GLU A 990 -19.16 -5.06 13.39
N GLU A 991 -19.25 -5.46 12.11
CA GLU A 991 -20.51 -5.63 11.37
C GLU A 991 -21.30 -6.88 11.80
N GLN A 992 -20.64 -7.84 12.47
CA GLN A 992 -21.28 -9.11 12.85
C GLN A 992 -22.30 -8.93 13.99
N SER A 993 -23.58 -9.07 13.64
CA SER A 993 -24.70 -8.96 14.59
C SER A 993 -24.94 -10.24 15.42
N GLU A 994 -24.48 -11.40 14.96
CA GLU A 994 -24.64 -12.69 15.66
C GLU A 994 -23.48 -12.94 16.65
N PRO A 995 -23.72 -12.99 17.98
CA PRO A 995 -22.65 -13.09 18.98
C PRO A 995 -21.79 -14.36 18.84
N ASP A 996 -22.37 -15.48 18.42
CA ASP A 996 -21.67 -16.75 18.31
C ASP A 996 -20.70 -16.76 17.12
N LYS A 997 -21.09 -16.18 15.98
CA LYS A 997 -20.19 -15.95 14.84
C LYS A 997 -19.07 -14.97 15.19
N LYS A 998 -19.39 -13.88 15.89
CA LYS A 998 -18.39 -12.91 16.37
C LYS A 998 -17.34 -13.60 17.26
N ASN A 999 -17.78 -14.44 18.19
CA ASN A 999 -16.90 -15.22 19.05
C ASN A 999 -16.04 -16.22 18.25
N LEU A 1000 -16.59 -16.83 17.19
CA LEU A 1000 -15.84 -17.75 16.33
C LEU A 1000 -14.72 -17.04 15.57
N LEU A 1001 -15.00 -15.86 15.00
CA LEU A 1001 -13.98 -15.02 14.33
C LEU A 1001 -12.85 -14.63 15.28
N ILE A 1002 -13.18 -14.24 16.53
CA ILE A 1002 -12.18 -13.94 17.57
C ILE A 1002 -11.33 -15.18 17.91
N LYS A 1003 -11.94 -16.36 18.02
CA LYS A 1003 -11.20 -17.61 18.26
C LYS A 1003 -10.26 -17.93 17.11
N LEU A 1004 -10.71 -17.79 15.86
CA LEU A 1004 -9.89 -18.05 14.68
C LEU A 1004 -8.71 -17.06 14.59
N PHE A 1005 -8.92 -15.78 14.91
CA PHE A 1005 -7.84 -14.80 15.04
C PHE A 1005 -6.78 -15.26 16.04
N PHE A 1006 -7.18 -15.64 17.26
CA PHE A 1006 -6.23 -16.10 18.27
C PHE A 1006 -5.56 -17.41 17.88
N LEU A 1007 -6.26 -18.33 17.21
CA LEU A 1007 -5.66 -19.55 16.67
C LEU A 1007 -4.54 -19.24 15.66
N LEU A 1008 -4.76 -18.27 14.77
CA LEU A 1008 -3.75 -17.81 13.81
C LEU A 1008 -2.58 -17.11 14.53
N LEU A 1009 -2.87 -16.25 15.52
CA LEU A 1009 -1.85 -15.54 16.30
C LEU A 1009 -1.00 -16.51 17.14
N ASP A 1010 -1.61 -17.45 17.84
CA ASP A 1010 -0.96 -18.45 18.70
C ASP A 1010 0.02 -19.32 17.89
N ASN A 1011 -0.27 -19.55 16.60
CA ASN A 1011 0.54 -20.37 15.69
C ASN A 1011 1.41 -19.55 14.71
N ALA A 1012 1.51 -18.24 14.92
CA ALA A 1012 2.24 -17.31 14.05
C ALA A 1012 1.85 -17.44 12.56
N LYS A 1013 0.55 -17.57 12.25
CA LYS A 1013 0.00 -17.72 10.89
C LYS A 1013 -0.64 -16.44 10.35
N ILE A 1014 -0.30 -15.28 10.92
CA ILE A 1014 -0.77 -13.98 10.43
C ILE A 1014 0.29 -13.36 9.50
N GLU A 1015 -0.16 -12.76 8.41
CA GLU A 1015 0.68 -12.06 7.44
C GLU A 1015 1.20 -10.71 7.98
N LYS A 1016 2.46 -10.39 7.70
CA LYS A 1016 3.06 -9.09 8.00
C LYS A 1016 2.60 -8.04 6.98
N SER A 1017 1.50 -7.33 7.26
CA SER A 1017 0.93 -6.34 6.33
C SER A 1017 1.17 -4.89 6.76
N TYR A 1018 1.22 -3.95 5.80
CA TYR A 1018 1.53 -2.53 6.09
C TYR A 1018 0.49 -1.89 7.03
N PHE A 1019 -0.76 -2.36 6.96
CA PHE A 1019 -1.84 -1.92 7.82
C PHE A 1019 -2.01 -2.78 9.08
N GLY A 1020 -1.08 -3.70 9.36
CA GLY A 1020 -1.17 -4.67 10.45
C GLY A 1020 -1.34 -4.04 11.83
N SER A 1021 -0.55 -3.01 12.17
CA SER A 1021 -0.66 -2.32 13.47
C SER A 1021 -2.02 -1.64 13.64
N LYS A 1022 -2.48 -0.90 12.63
CA LYS A 1022 -3.81 -0.27 12.64
C LYS A 1022 -4.92 -1.32 12.79
N SER A 1023 -4.84 -2.40 12.03
CA SER A 1023 -5.85 -3.48 12.04
C SER A 1023 -5.93 -4.13 13.42
N LEU A 1024 -4.79 -4.34 14.08
CA LEU A 1024 -4.75 -4.88 15.44
C LEU A 1024 -5.29 -3.90 16.50
N VAL A 1025 -5.05 -2.59 16.35
CA VAL A 1025 -5.64 -1.56 17.22
C VAL A 1025 -7.16 -1.54 17.08
N ASP A 1026 -7.67 -1.58 15.84
CA ASP A 1026 -9.11 -1.57 15.58
C ASP A 1026 -9.78 -2.87 16.07
N LEU A 1027 -9.12 -4.02 15.88
CA LEU A 1027 -9.54 -5.28 16.47
C LEU A 1027 -9.59 -5.20 17.99
N MET A 1028 -8.59 -4.60 18.63
CA MET A 1028 -8.49 -4.53 20.09
C MET A 1028 -9.67 -3.77 20.71
N LYS A 1029 -10.18 -2.72 20.04
CA LYS A 1029 -11.38 -1.98 20.48
C LYS A 1029 -12.63 -2.86 20.55
N GLN A 1030 -12.67 -3.95 19.77
CA GLN A 1030 -13.78 -4.89 19.74
C GLN A 1030 -13.64 -6.03 20.77
N LEU A 1031 -12.49 -6.15 21.43
CA LEU A 1031 -12.20 -7.22 22.40
C LEU A 1031 -12.55 -6.79 23.84
N PRO A 1032 -12.98 -7.72 24.71
CA PRO A 1032 -13.04 -7.47 26.16
C PRO A 1032 -11.63 -7.30 26.75
N LEU A 1033 -11.51 -6.58 27.86
CA LEU A 1033 -10.23 -6.19 28.49
C LEU A 1033 -9.24 -7.35 28.67
N ASP A 1034 -9.70 -8.54 29.08
CA ASP A 1034 -8.83 -9.71 29.25
C ASP A 1034 -8.21 -10.19 27.93
N LEU A 1035 -8.95 -10.11 26.82
CA LEU A 1035 -8.44 -10.45 25.49
C LEU A 1035 -7.59 -9.33 24.89
N GLN A 1036 -7.86 -8.06 25.24
CA GLN A 1036 -6.96 -6.95 24.88
C GLN A 1036 -5.58 -7.14 25.51
N LYS A 1037 -5.54 -7.45 26.82
CA LYS A 1037 -4.29 -7.76 27.53
C LYS A 1037 -3.59 -8.98 26.96
N ARG A 1038 -4.34 -10.04 26.63
CA ARG A 1038 -3.80 -11.22 25.94
C ARG A 1038 -3.15 -10.84 24.62
N LEU A 1039 -3.82 -10.02 23.80
CA LEU A 1039 -3.31 -9.58 22.51
C LEU A 1039 -2.01 -8.77 22.66
N ALA A 1040 -2.03 -7.67 23.42
CA ALA A 1040 -0.86 -6.80 23.54
C ALA A 1040 0.34 -7.46 24.25
N GLY A 1041 0.08 -8.49 25.07
CA GLY A 1041 1.11 -9.30 25.71
C GLY A 1041 1.54 -10.54 24.92
N HIS A 1042 1.05 -10.73 23.68
CA HIS A 1042 1.31 -11.94 22.92
C HIS A 1042 2.69 -11.91 22.24
N THR A 1043 3.50 -12.95 22.45
CA THR A 1043 4.89 -13.02 21.94
C THR A 1043 4.96 -13.03 20.41
N ASN A 1044 4.06 -13.75 19.73
CA ASN A 1044 4.05 -13.81 18.26
C ASN A 1044 3.72 -12.48 17.57
N LEU A 1045 3.33 -11.41 18.29
CA LEU A 1045 3.20 -10.09 17.67
C LEU A 1045 4.50 -9.64 16.99
N SER A 1046 5.67 -10.05 17.49
CA SER A 1046 6.98 -9.76 16.90
C SER A 1046 7.20 -10.39 15.52
N THR A 1047 6.35 -11.34 15.11
CA THR A 1047 6.39 -11.93 13.77
C THR A 1047 5.65 -11.08 12.74
N ILE A 1048 4.85 -10.10 13.19
CA ILE A 1048 3.90 -9.33 12.39
C ILE A 1048 4.17 -7.82 12.49
N LEU A 1049 4.63 -7.36 13.66
CA LEU A 1049 4.85 -5.96 14.02
C LEU A 1049 6.31 -5.72 14.39
N SER A 1050 6.77 -4.48 14.19
CA SER A 1050 8.02 -4.03 14.79
C SER A 1050 7.90 -3.89 16.31
N PRO A 1051 9.02 -3.89 17.07
CA PRO A 1051 9.01 -3.61 18.51
C PRO A 1051 8.27 -2.31 18.87
N LEU A 1052 8.44 -1.27 18.06
CA LEU A 1052 7.81 0.03 18.26
C LEU A 1052 6.29 -0.01 18.03
N GLU A 1053 5.82 -0.74 17.03
CA GLU A 1053 4.40 -0.98 16.81
C GLU A 1053 3.76 -1.78 17.95
N ILE A 1054 4.50 -2.73 18.55
CA ILE A 1054 4.05 -3.48 19.73
C ILE A 1054 3.91 -2.55 20.94
N GLU A 1055 4.88 -1.65 21.17
CA GLU A 1055 4.78 -0.66 22.24
C GLU A 1055 3.57 0.26 22.06
N ASN A 1056 3.33 0.73 20.84
CA ASN A 1056 2.16 1.55 20.53
C ASN A 1056 0.85 0.78 20.80
N LEU A 1057 0.78 -0.50 20.41
CA LEU A 1057 -0.38 -1.35 20.70
C LEU A 1057 -0.61 -1.53 22.20
N LYS A 1058 0.46 -1.72 23.00
CA LYS A 1058 0.35 -1.84 24.47
C LYS A 1058 -0.26 -0.59 25.12
N ARG A 1059 0.04 0.60 24.60
CA ARG A 1059 -0.43 1.89 25.14
C ARG A 1059 -1.92 2.16 24.96
N GLU A 1060 -2.56 1.42 24.06
CA GLU A 1060 -4.00 1.48 23.83
C GLU A 1060 -4.81 0.68 24.87
N ILE A 1061 -4.15 -0.04 25.78
CA ILE A 1061 -4.79 -0.71 26.93
C ILE A 1061 -4.92 0.28 28.09
N ASP A 1062 -6.16 0.52 28.55
CA ASP A 1062 -6.46 1.37 29.72
C ASP A 1062 -7.56 0.83 30.65
#